data_AF-A0AAU7PFG0-F1
#
_entry.id   AF-A0AAU7PFG0-F1
#
_cell.length_a   1.000
_cell.length_b   1.000
_cell.length_c   1.000
_cell.angle_alpha   90.00
_cell.angle_beta   90.00
_cell.angle_gamma   90.00
#
_symmetry.space_group_name_H-M   'P 1'
#
loop_
_entity.id
_entity.type
_entity.pdbx_description
1 polymer ?
#
loop_
_entity_poly.entity_id
_entity_poly.type
_entity_poly.pdbx_seq_one_letter_code
_entity_poly.pdbx_strand_id
1 'polypeptide(L)'
;MPTYKPGYFAQALDSVLAQTYMALELVICDDNADGAIEALLASRLAGAPFTIRYHRNPTRLGELGSTLKGIGLAQGEYVKFLHDDDVLEPDCIAQLVEAIERNPGTAMASSRRLRIDDDGAPLPDILATCFPFADDVLIDGPELVSFLADHAINFIGEPSCVLARRADLLALGNALMMLNGKPIHWVGDLAIYVKLLRHGNLAFLARPLTHFRVSSAQFSQAGRDQVGVGDQGHEDLRQGIRQLGWRRETGDNRQVRVAPLSPHKARVFKSVDLVNALMRSAGMAEQVSPATWLGVRHPSDVQRALIDARLQAHAGGPRIAVMLIDRDGDAAAVAATLASIDALACFRNRQTWVVSSAPHQVAARGEHGVLIGDAGLVAALNQAIAGQQDVDWVLLVDAGSLFTVSGLTMLALGMIGLPEQCQAVYADEVVALDTAQLGLALRPALYLDVLLSAPSTLSRHWLFRRSSLVADGGFPADLGQAFELGYQLGLVERYGLACVQHIAEPLLVAAAQTLQSDADEQRAIARHLAARGYADARVHSAGPGRHAVDYQHAQQPLVSILVLVDGRLPQVQRCLESILANTAYPHYEVLLLDRDSTAPDLRDWLAGIDALGLQQIRVLRFAAEPAREAVCNAAAGHTRGDMLLWLSAGAAVMKADWLEQLLNHALRPEVGAVAGKLLRGDGTVHHAGLLLGLGAPAARAFEGHAFDESGYLQRLQLDQNYTALSGECLMLPRQLFIDAGGFALEPALAQWSDVDLCLRLHQAGYLNVFAARAQLLIDPPEQMPATALDEEAMYARWLPVMANDPAYNPGFSLDPDAGFQLADPRASWRPLQSWRPLPSVIALPADIEGCGHYRVIQPLRALREAGLAEGVLFNGYLEIAELARQDPDAVILQRQVGEARLEAMRRMKALSRAFKVYELDDYLPNLPLKNAHRAQMPKDILKTVRRGLGMVDRFVVSTPALADAFAGLHSDIRVAENRLPPHWWEHLPARAERQGGKPRIGWAGGASHTGDLELIADVVKELAGEVDWVFMGMYPFALRQHIHHFQPGVPINQYPAALAALDLDLALAPVEQNLFNECKSNLRLLEYGACGYPVIASDVRCYQGTLPVTLVKNRYRDWIGAIREHLADLDAARAKGAALREAVRRDWMLSGSHLDSWRAAWLPD
;
A
#
# COMPACT_ATOMS: atom_id res chain seq x y z
N MET A 1 -18.49 -25.17 -27.91
CA MET A 1 -19.42 -24.04 -27.99
C MET A 1 -20.83 -24.49 -27.66
N PRO A 2 -21.29 -24.40 -26.39
CA PRO A 2 -22.71 -24.51 -26.09
C PRO A 2 -23.45 -23.31 -26.69
N THR A 3 -24.60 -23.55 -27.30
CA THR A 3 -25.32 -22.52 -28.08
C THR A 3 -26.82 -22.64 -27.84
N TYR A 4 -27.49 -21.49 -27.71
CA TYR A 4 -28.93 -21.39 -27.50
C TYR A 4 -29.53 -20.15 -28.18
N LYS A 5 -28.75 -19.06 -28.31
CA LYS A 5 -29.23 -17.76 -28.79
C LYS A 5 -28.63 -17.44 -30.17
N PRO A 6 -29.44 -17.12 -31.19
CA PRO A 6 -28.92 -16.81 -32.52
C PRO A 6 -28.36 -15.38 -32.65
N GLY A 7 -28.69 -14.46 -31.74
CA GLY A 7 -28.44 -13.01 -31.91
C GLY A 7 -26.99 -12.62 -32.18
N TYR A 8 -26.05 -13.24 -31.45
CA TYR A 8 -24.61 -12.94 -31.55
C TYR A 8 -23.76 -14.11 -32.07
N PHE A 9 -24.41 -15.25 -32.34
CA PHE A 9 -23.74 -16.50 -32.73
C PHE A 9 -22.86 -16.34 -33.97
N ALA A 10 -23.30 -15.55 -34.95
CA ALA A 10 -22.52 -15.30 -36.16
C ALA A 10 -21.16 -14.66 -35.86
N GLN A 11 -21.12 -13.66 -34.97
CA GLN A 11 -19.87 -12.98 -34.58
C GLN A 11 -18.95 -13.92 -33.80
N ALA A 12 -19.50 -14.68 -32.86
CA ALA A 12 -18.76 -15.69 -32.11
C ALA A 12 -18.16 -16.76 -33.06
N LEU A 13 -18.95 -17.27 -34.01
CA LEU A 13 -18.50 -18.24 -35.01
C LEU A 13 -17.39 -17.67 -35.92
N ASP A 14 -17.57 -16.44 -36.43
CA ASP A 14 -16.58 -15.77 -37.28
C ASP A 14 -15.25 -15.55 -36.53
N SER A 15 -15.29 -15.30 -35.23
CA SER A 15 -14.08 -15.16 -34.40
C SER A 15 -13.27 -16.46 -34.22
N VAL A 16 -13.95 -17.62 -34.21
CA VAL A 16 -13.27 -18.92 -34.19
C VAL A 16 -12.70 -19.26 -35.55
N LEU A 17 -13.43 -18.95 -36.63
CA LEU A 17 -12.97 -19.16 -38.00
C LEU A 17 -11.71 -18.34 -38.33
N ALA A 18 -11.52 -17.20 -37.64
CA ALA A 18 -10.35 -16.34 -37.78
C ALA A 18 -9.12 -16.79 -36.96
N GLN A 19 -9.20 -17.90 -36.21
CA GLN A 19 -8.09 -18.33 -35.35
C GLN A 19 -6.85 -18.75 -36.17
N THR A 20 -5.67 -18.32 -35.70
CA THR A 20 -4.37 -18.66 -36.32
C THR A 20 -3.88 -20.05 -35.95
N TYR A 21 -4.42 -20.64 -34.88
CA TYR A 21 -4.11 -22.01 -34.46
C TYR A 21 -4.94 -23.03 -35.26
N MET A 22 -4.31 -23.64 -36.27
CA MET A 22 -5.01 -24.48 -37.26
C MET A 22 -5.28 -25.92 -36.80
N ALA A 23 -4.60 -26.41 -35.76
CA ALA A 23 -4.82 -27.74 -35.19
C ALA A 23 -6.05 -27.75 -34.27
N LEU A 24 -7.19 -27.31 -34.81
CA LEU A 24 -8.43 -27.03 -34.09
C LEU A 24 -9.57 -27.91 -34.61
N GLU A 25 -10.57 -28.16 -33.77
CA GLU A 25 -11.91 -28.54 -34.21
C GLU A 25 -12.94 -27.72 -33.42
N LEU A 26 -14.08 -27.41 -34.04
CA LEU A 26 -15.16 -26.69 -33.38
C LEU A 26 -16.34 -27.64 -33.13
N VAL A 27 -16.64 -27.89 -31.86
CA VAL A 27 -17.83 -28.66 -31.45
C VAL A 27 -18.93 -27.70 -30.99
N ILE A 28 -20.04 -27.69 -31.72
CA ILE A 28 -21.22 -26.86 -31.44
C ILE A 28 -22.32 -27.75 -30.88
N CYS A 29 -22.77 -27.45 -29.66
CA CYS A 29 -23.88 -28.14 -28.99
C CYS A 29 -25.07 -27.18 -28.92
N ASP A 30 -26.03 -27.37 -29.82
CA ASP A 30 -27.15 -26.46 -30.01
C ASP A 30 -28.40 -26.88 -29.24
N ASP A 31 -28.81 -26.05 -28.29
CA ASP A 31 -30.04 -26.13 -27.50
C ASP A 31 -31.19 -25.28 -28.08
N ASN A 32 -30.99 -24.64 -29.23
CA ASN A 32 -32.02 -23.86 -29.90
C ASN A 32 -33.11 -24.75 -30.54
N ALA A 33 -34.36 -24.38 -30.30
CA ALA A 33 -35.52 -25.18 -30.72
C ALA A 33 -36.01 -24.88 -32.15
N ASP A 34 -35.59 -23.78 -32.78
CA ASP A 34 -36.13 -23.29 -34.05
C ASP A 34 -35.20 -23.50 -35.25
N GLY A 35 -33.96 -23.93 -35.03
CA GLY A 35 -32.99 -24.23 -36.10
C GLY A 35 -32.28 -23.01 -36.69
N ALA A 36 -32.44 -21.81 -36.09
CA ALA A 36 -31.76 -20.60 -36.54
C ALA A 36 -30.23 -20.72 -36.50
N ILE A 37 -29.67 -21.43 -35.52
CA ILE A 37 -28.23 -21.68 -35.39
C ILE A 37 -27.71 -22.51 -36.57
N GLU A 38 -28.43 -23.56 -36.97
CA GLU A 38 -28.09 -24.40 -38.11
C GLU A 38 -28.05 -23.60 -39.41
N ALA A 39 -29.03 -22.70 -39.61
CA ALA A 39 -29.08 -21.83 -40.77
C ALA A 39 -27.91 -20.83 -40.83
N LEU A 40 -27.56 -20.21 -39.68
CA LEU A 40 -26.41 -19.32 -39.58
C LEU A 40 -25.10 -20.07 -39.86
N LEU A 41 -24.96 -21.30 -39.34
CA LEU A 41 -23.80 -22.15 -39.56
C LEU A 41 -23.65 -22.57 -41.03
N ALA A 42 -24.74 -22.93 -41.71
CA ALA A 42 -24.72 -23.42 -43.09
C ALA A 42 -24.02 -22.46 -44.06
N SER A 43 -24.17 -21.14 -43.84
CA SER A 43 -23.52 -20.10 -44.65
C SER A 43 -21.99 -20.07 -44.54
N ARG A 44 -21.40 -20.72 -43.53
CA ARG A 44 -19.97 -20.65 -43.17
C ARG A 44 -19.25 -22.00 -43.22
N LEU A 45 -19.98 -23.12 -43.31
CA LEU A 45 -19.41 -24.48 -43.33
C LEU A 45 -18.49 -24.75 -44.53
N ALA A 46 -18.81 -24.24 -45.71
CA ALA A 46 -18.10 -24.57 -46.95
C ALA A 46 -16.66 -23.99 -47.03
N GLY A 47 -16.33 -23.00 -46.20
CA GLY A 47 -15.03 -22.32 -46.18
C GLY A 47 -14.28 -22.47 -44.86
N ALA A 48 -14.71 -23.36 -43.96
CA ALA A 48 -14.12 -23.50 -42.64
C ALA A 48 -12.67 -24.06 -42.71
N PRO A 49 -11.68 -23.44 -42.03
CA PRO A 49 -10.29 -23.88 -42.07
C PRO A 49 -10.02 -25.18 -41.30
N PHE A 50 -10.99 -25.64 -40.50
CA PHE A 50 -10.90 -26.82 -39.66
C PHE A 50 -12.27 -27.51 -39.52
N THR A 51 -12.28 -28.71 -38.91
CA THR A 51 -13.50 -29.52 -38.77
C THR A 51 -14.51 -28.84 -37.83
N ILE A 52 -15.75 -28.67 -38.29
CA ILE A 52 -16.87 -28.21 -37.46
C ILE A 52 -17.85 -29.36 -37.27
N ARG A 53 -18.11 -29.73 -36.01
CA ARG A 53 -19.08 -30.75 -35.60
C ARG A 53 -20.28 -30.07 -34.97
N TYR A 54 -21.41 -30.13 -35.66
CA TYR A 54 -22.67 -29.57 -35.19
C TYR A 54 -23.57 -30.65 -34.62
N HIS A 55 -24.03 -30.45 -33.39
CA HIS A 55 -24.91 -31.36 -32.68
C HIS A 55 -26.08 -30.61 -32.08
N ARG A 56 -27.23 -30.67 -32.75
CA ARG A 56 -28.49 -30.18 -32.19
C ARG A 56 -29.06 -31.16 -31.16
N ASN A 57 -29.45 -30.64 -30.00
CA ASN A 57 -30.04 -31.42 -28.94
C ASN A 57 -31.55 -31.62 -29.19
N PRO A 58 -32.08 -32.85 -29.08
CA PRO A 58 -33.52 -33.09 -29.22
C PRO A 58 -34.38 -32.39 -28.16
N THR A 59 -33.78 -32.13 -26.99
CA THR A 59 -34.38 -31.38 -25.88
C THR A 59 -33.30 -30.49 -25.26
N ARG A 60 -33.69 -29.32 -24.74
CA ARG A 60 -32.76 -28.37 -24.13
C ARG A 60 -32.02 -29.01 -22.94
N LEU A 61 -30.71 -29.16 -23.05
CA LEU A 61 -29.86 -29.75 -22.00
C LEU A 61 -29.41 -28.73 -20.96
N GLY A 62 -29.49 -27.43 -21.29
CA GLY A 62 -29.01 -26.36 -20.44
C GLY A 62 -27.48 -26.28 -20.41
N GLU A 63 -26.94 -25.29 -19.71
CA GLU A 63 -25.51 -24.96 -19.73
C GLU A 63 -24.61 -26.15 -19.35
N LEU A 64 -24.86 -26.78 -18.20
CA LEU A 64 -24.08 -27.92 -17.73
C LEU A 64 -24.17 -29.12 -18.70
N GLY A 65 -25.38 -29.49 -19.12
CA GLY A 65 -25.60 -30.65 -19.99
C GLY A 65 -24.98 -30.46 -21.38
N SER A 66 -25.13 -29.27 -21.97
CA SER A 66 -24.53 -28.91 -23.26
C SER A 66 -23.00 -28.83 -23.19
N THR A 67 -22.46 -28.32 -22.08
CA THR A 67 -21.00 -28.28 -21.85
C THR A 67 -20.42 -29.68 -21.71
N LEU A 68 -21.04 -30.55 -20.91
CA LEU A 68 -20.60 -31.95 -20.74
C LEU A 68 -20.63 -32.72 -22.06
N LYS A 69 -21.69 -32.56 -22.85
CA LYS A 69 -21.80 -33.16 -24.17
C LYS A 69 -20.68 -32.67 -25.09
N GLY A 70 -20.40 -31.35 -25.09
CA GLY A 70 -19.32 -30.76 -25.87
C GLY A 70 -17.94 -31.31 -25.51
N ILE A 71 -17.60 -31.40 -24.22
CA ILE A 71 -16.33 -31.97 -23.73
C ILE A 71 -16.21 -33.45 -24.16
N GLY A 72 -17.30 -34.22 -24.01
CA GLY A 72 -17.35 -35.64 -24.41
C GLY A 72 -17.10 -35.86 -25.90
N LEU A 73 -17.64 -34.97 -26.75
CA LEU A 73 -17.53 -35.06 -28.21
C LEU A 73 -16.20 -34.52 -28.77
N ALA A 74 -15.55 -33.60 -28.06
CA ALA A 74 -14.24 -33.10 -28.45
C ALA A 74 -13.20 -34.24 -28.55
N GLN A 75 -12.23 -34.12 -29.44
CA GLN A 75 -11.13 -35.05 -29.69
C GLN A 75 -9.75 -34.39 -29.48
N GLY A 76 -9.69 -33.05 -29.43
CA GLY A 76 -8.47 -32.30 -29.11
C GLY A 76 -7.89 -32.59 -27.72
N GLU A 77 -6.59 -32.37 -27.56
CA GLU A 77 -5.89 -32.50 -26.26
C GLU A 77 -6.37 -31.48 -25.24
N TYR A 78 -6.63 -30.25 -25.70
CA TYR A 78 -7.14 -29.14 -24.91
C TYR A 78 -8.57 -28.80 -25.32
N VAL A 79 -9.34 -28.29 -24.37
CA VAL A 79 -10.67 -27.71 -24.60
C VAL A 79 -10.59 -26.22 -24.29
N LYS A 80 -10.90 -25.40 -25.32
CA LYS A 80 -11.20 -23.97 -25.19
C LYS A 80 -12.71 -23.83 -25.24
N PHE A 81 -13.31 -23.29 -24.18
CA PHE A 81 -14.74 -22.99 -24.21
C PHE A 81 -14.98 -21.72 -25.02
N LEU A 82 -16.20 -21.59 -25.55
CA LEU A 82 -16.69 -20.37 -26.17
C LEU A 82 -18.21 -20.35 -26.05
N HIS A 83 -18.76 -19.30 -25.46
CA HIS A 83 -20.19 -19.04 -25.47
C HIS A 83 -20.63 -18.37 -26.78
N ASP A 84 -21.93 -18.48 -27.08
CA ASP A 84 -22.50 -18.05 -28.36
C ASP A 84 -22.63 -16.53 -28.55
N ASP A 85 -22.22 -15.75 -27.55
CA ASP A 85 -22.21 -14.29 -27.55
C ASP A 85 -20.82 -13.65 -27.39
N ASP A 86 -19.77 -14.44 -27.16
CA ASP A 86 -18.41 -13.94 -26.89
C ASP A 86 -17.49 -13.91 -28.13
N VAL A 87 -16.61 -12.91 -28.10
CA VAL A 87 -15.52 -12.55 -29.01
C VAL A 87 -14.18 -13.29 -28.85
N LEU A 88 -13.57 -14.01 -29.80
CA LEU A 88 -12.13 -14.38 -29.68
C LEU A 88 -11.22 -13.51 -30.56
N GLU A 89 -10.07 -13.08 -30.03
CA GLU A 89 -9.00 -12.49 -30.84
C GLU A 89 -8.33 -13.55 -31.74
N PRO A 90 -7.86 -13.23 -32.96
CA PRO A 90 -7.36 -14.23 -33.92
C PRO A 90 -6.23 -15.12 -33.40
N ASP A 91 -5.41 -14.65 -32.47
CA ASP A 91 -4.29 -15.40 -31.87
C ASP A 91 -4.59 -15.98 -30.49
N CYS A 92 -5.85 -15.92 -30.02
CA CYS A 92 -6.26 -16.36 -28.68
C CYS A 92 -5.87 -17.81 -28.37
N ILE A 93 -6.27 -18.76 -29.23
CA ILE A 93 -6.01 -20.18 -28.98
C ILE A 93 -4.51 -20.48 -29.03
N ALA A 94 -3.78 -19.89 -30.00
CA ALA A 94 -2.35 -20.09 -30.15
C ALA A 94 -1.59 -19.67 -28.89
N GLN A 95 -1.89 -18.47 -28.36
CA GLN A 95 -1.23 -17.95 -27.16
C GLN A 95 -1.55 -18.76 -25.90
N LEU A 96 -2.80 -19.22 -25.73
CA LEU A 96 -3.18 -20.03 -24.57
C LEU A 96 -2.54 -21.43 -24.59
N VAL A 97 -2.44 -22.05 -25.77
CA VAL A 97 -1.73 -23.33 -25.95
C VAL A 97 -0.23 -23.15 -25.66
N GLU A 98 0.38 -22.09 -26.19
CA GLU A 98 1.79 -21.76 -25.94
C GLU A 98 2.06 -21.54 -24.43
N ALA A 99 1.16 -20.84 -23.75
CA ALA A 99 1.26 -20.57 -22.32
C ALA A 99 1.20 -21.85 -21.48
N ILE A 100 0.28 -22.78 -21.79
CA ILE A 100 0.15 -24.04 -21.02
C ILE A 100 1.29 -25.03 -21.33
N GLU A 101 1.76 -25.11 -22.57
CA GLU A 101 2.82 -26.05 -22.97
C GLU A 101 4.21 -25.64 -22.49
N ARG A 102 4.53 -24.34 -22.46
CA ARG A 102 5.83 -23.84 -21.99
C ARG A 102 6.03 -23.91 -20.48
N ASN A 103 4.99 -24.27 -19.74
CA ASN A 103 4.99 -24.20 -18.28
C ASN A 103 4.51 -25.54 -17.67
N PRO A 104 5.44 -26.51 -17.51
CA PRO A 104 5.14 -27.77 -16.83
C PRO A 104 4.60 -27.50 -15.42
N GLY A 105 3.43 -28.07 -15.08
CA GLY A 105 2.72 -27.80 -13.82
C GLY A 105 1.54 -26.83 -13.93
N THR A 106 1.23 -26.32 -15.12
CA THR A 106 0.03 -25.51 -15.39
C THR A 106 -1.19 -26.41 -15.61
N ALA A 107 -2.25 -26.19 -14.83
CA ALA A 107 -3.52 -26.93 -14.96
C ALA A 107 -4.45 -26.30 -16.01
N MET A 108 -4.42 -24.97 -16.11
CA MET A 108 -5.23 -24.22 -17.06
C MET A 108 -4.56 -22.90 -17.45
N ALA A 109 -4.89 -22.41 -18.64
CA ALA A 109 -4.50 -21.09 -19.12
C ALA A 109 -5.73 -20.21 -19.28
N SER A 110 -5.59 -18.92 -18.96
CA SER A 110 -6.61 -17.89 -19.19
C SER A 110 -5.94 -16.61 -19.69
N SER A 111 -6.73 -15.66 -20.14
CA SER A 111 -6.28 -14.32 -20.54
C SER A 111 -7.16 -13.26 -19.90
N ARG A 112 -6.63 -12.03 -19.84
CA ARG A 112 -7.47 -10.85 -19.65
C ARG A 112 -8.63 -10.88 -20.65
N ARG A 113 -9.75 -10.32 -20.24
CA ARG A 113 -10.90 -10.08 -21.12
C ARG A 113 -11.12 -8.59 -21.31
N LEU A 114 -11.69 -8.24 -22.45
CA LEU A 114 -12.28 -6.93 -22.69
C LEU A 114 -13.80 -7.08 -22.57
N ARG A 115 -14.44 -6.26 -21.74
CA ARG A 115 -15.90 -6.23 -21.72
C ARG A 115 -16.41 -5.45 -22.93
N ILE A 116 -17.44 -5.96 -23.58
CA ILE A 116 -18.11 -5.27 -24.69
C ILE A 116 -19.63 -5.24 -24.49
N ASP A 117 -20.31 -4.22 -25.01
CA ASP A 117 -21.77 -4.13 -24.98
C ASP A 117 -22.45 -4.90 -26.13
N ASP A 118 -23.76 -4.68 -26.32
CA ASP A 118 -24.55 -5.27 -27.40
C ASP A 118 -23.99 -4.95 -28.80
N ASP A 119 -23.43 -3.76 -28.99
CA ASP A 119 -22.87 -3.29 -30.27
C ASP A 119 -21.39 -3.66 -30.45
N GLY A 120 -20.77 -4.24 -29.42
CA GLY A 120 -19.35 -4.60 -29.41
C GLY A 120 -18.42 -3.46 -28.99
N ALA A 121 -18.95 -2.35 -28.49
CA ALA A 121 -18.16 -1.25 -27.96
C ALA A 121 -17.58 -1.60 -26.58
N PRO A 122 -16.34 -1.17 -26.26
CA PRO A 122 -15.70 -1.52 -25.00
C PRO A 122 -16.40 -0.90 -23.79
N LEU A 123 -16.55 -1.69 -22.74
CA LEU A 123 -17.09 -1.29 -21.44
C LEU A 123 -15.97 -1.21 -20.38
N PRO A 124 -16.08 -0.32 -19.39
CA PRO A 124 -15.09 -0.22 -18.32
C PRO A 124 -15.03 -1.51 -17.49
N ASP A 125 -13.86 -1.82 -16.93
CA ASP A 125 -13.70 -2.96 -16.04
C ASP A 125 -14.47 -2.75 -14.71
N ILE A 126 -14.90 -3.85 -14.10
CA ILE A 126 -15.36 -3.93 -12.71
C ILE A 126 -14.36 -4.77 -11.91
N LEU A 127 -14.51 -4.83 -10.59
CA LEU A 127 -13.60 -5.61 -9.72
C LEU A 127 -13.43 -7.07 -10.18
N ALA A 128 -14.51 -7.69 -10.67
CA ALA A 128 -14.45 -9.06 -11.18
C ALA A 128 -13.85 -9.17 -12.60
N THR A 129 -13.66 -8.10 -13.36
CA THR A 129 -13.14 -8.17 -14.74
C THR A 129 -11.77 -7.54 -14.92
N CYS A 130 -11.32 -6.77 -13.94
CA CYS A 130 -10.01 -6.15 -13.95
C CYS A 130 -8.87 -7.20 -13.93
N PHE A 131 -7.75 -6.86 -14.58
CA PHE A 131 -6.54 -7.68 -14.59
C PHE A 131 -5.55 -7.15 -13.55
N PRO A 132 -5.20 -7.91 -12.50
CA PRO A 132 -4.49 -7.37 -11.35
C PRO A 132 -2.96 -7.28 -11.50
N PHE A 133 -2.40 -7.63 -12.67
CA PHE A 133 -0.95 -7.71 -12.88
C PHE A 133 -0.49 -6.79 -14.03
N ALA A 134 0.81 -6.45 -14.06
CA ALA A 134 1.39 -5.62 -15.11
C ALA A 134 1.84 -6.42 -16.35
N ASP A 135 2.19 -7.70 -16.14
CA ASP A 135 2.74 -8.61 -17.15
C ASP A 135 1.96 -9.95 -17.16
N ASP A 136 2.28 -10.83 -18.11
CA ASP A 136 1.83 -12.23 -18.07
C ASP A 136 2.40 -12.96 -16.85
N VAL A 137 1.56 -13.73 -16.16
CA VAL A 137 1.94 -14.37 -14.90
C VAL A 137 1.55 -15.85 -14.83
N LEU A 138 2.25 -16.57 -13.96
CA LEU A 138 1.88 -17.87 -13.45
C LEU A 138 1.43 -17.71 -12.00
N ILE A 139 0.21 -18.15 -11.67
CA ILE A 139 -0.38 -18.02 -10.32
C ILE A 139 -0.43 -19.39 -9.66
N ASP A 140 0.00 -19.47 -8.41
CA ASP A 140 -0.07 -20.70 -7.61
C ASP A 140 -1.54 -21.13 -7.45
N GLY A 141 -1.87 -22.30 -7.99
CA GLY A 141 -3.25 -22.79 -8.06
C GLY A 141 -3.87 -23.05 -6.68
N PRO A 142 -3.24 -23.87 -5.81
CA PRO A 142 -3.73 -24.12 -4.45
C PRO A 142 -3.97 -22.85 -3.62
N GLU A 143 -3.09 -21.87 -3.71
CA GLU A 143 -3.26 -20.60 -3.00
C GLU A 143 -4.39 -19.75 -3.58
N LEU A 144 -4.54 -19.74 -4.90
CA LEU A 144 -5.68 -19.10 -5.56
C LEU A 144 -7.01 -19.74 -5.17
N VAL A 145 -7.06 -21.07 -4.98
CA VAL A 145 -8.25 -21.76 -4.42
C VAL A 145 -8.55 -21.28 -3.00
N SER A 146 -7.52 -21.12 -2.18
CA SER A 146 -7.67 -20.61 -0.81
C SER A 146 -8.18 -19.16 -0.80
N PHE A 147 -7.67 -18.31 -1.69
CA PHE A 147 -8.16 -16.95 -1.91
C PHE A 147 -9.65 -16.95 -2.27
N LEU A 148 -10.08 -17.78 -3.22
CA LEU A 148 -11.48 -17.87 -3.65
C LEU A 148 -12.42 -18.39 -2.55
N ALA A 149 -11.91 -19.09 -1.54
CA ALA A 149 -12.68 -19.52 -0.37
C ALA A 149 -13.14 -18.34 0.50
N ASP A 150 -12.37 -17.25 0.53
CA ASP A 150 -12.67 -16.04 1.33
C ASP A 150 -13.19 -14.90 0.44
N HIS A 151 -12.65 -14.78 -0.77
CA HIS A 151 -12.91 -13.73 -1.74
C HIS A 151 -13.36 -14.33 -3.08
N ALA A 152 -14.63 -14.70 -3.19
CA ALA A 152 -15.22 -15.34 -4.37
C ALA A 152 -15.38 -14.36 -5.57
N ILE A 153 -14.28 -13.76 -6.02
CA ILE A 153 -14.18 -12.77 -7.10
C ILE A 153 -13.64 -13.49 -8.34
N ASN A 154 -14.46 -13.65 -9.39
CA ASN A 154 -14.02 -14.31 -10.62
C ASN A 154 -13.26 -13.35 -11.56
N PHE A 155 -12.01 -13.02 -11.23
CA PHE A 155 -11.12 -12.27 -12.12
C PHE A 155 -10.47 -13.12 -13.21
N ILE A 156 -10.50 -14.46 -13.08
CA ILE A 156 -9.94 -15.43 -14.04
C ILE A 156 -10.67 -15.34 -15.39
N GLY A 157 -11.97 -15.04 -15.36
CA GLY A 157 -12.83 -14.91 -16.53
C GLY A 157 -13.90 -15.99 -16.60
N GLU A 158 -14.90 -15.76 -17.44
CA GLU A 158 -15.89 -16.75 -17.84
C GLU A 158 -15.24 -17.91 -18.64
N PRO A 159 -15.92 -19.05 -18.85
CA PRO A 159 -15.37 -20.19 -19.59
C PRO A 159 -14.74 -19.82 -20.93
N SER A 160 -15.32 -18.85 -21.66
CA SER A 160 -14.77 -18.33 -22.92
C SER A 160 -13.33 -17.84 -22.82
N CYS A 161 -12.84 -17.43 -21.64
CA CYS A 161 -11.45 -17.03 -21.41
C CYS A 161 -10.48 -18.22 -21.22
N VAL A 162 -10.98 -19.41 -20.87
CA VAL A 162 -10.18 -20.50 -20.32
C VAL A 162 -9.90 -21.63 -21.33
N LEU A 163 -8.66 -22.12 -21.30
CA LEU A 163 -8.19 -23.34 -21.94
C LEU A 163 -7.72 -24.34 -20.86
N ALA A 164 -8.18 -25.59 -20.92
CA ALA A 164 -7.74 -26.65 -20.01
C ALA A 164 -7.56 -27.98 -20.74
N ARG A 165 -6.86 -28.94 -20.12
CA ARG A 165 -6.69 -30.29 -20.68
C ARG A 165 -8.03 -31.02 -20.70
N ARG A 166 -8.34 -31.63 -21.84
CA ARG A 166 -9.59 -32.39 -22.03
C ARG A 166 -9.70 -33.54 -21.03
N ALA A 167 -8.59 -34.24 -20.77
CA ALA A 167 -8.56 -35.38 -19.86
C ALA A 167 -9.01 -34.99 -18.44
N ASP A 168 -8.54 -33.85 -17.94
CA ASP A 168 -8.87 -33.36 -16.60
C ASP A 168 -10.35 -32.95 -16.53
N LEU A 169 -10.87 -32.29 -17.56
CA LEU A 169 -12.29 -31.94 -17.65
C LEU A 169 -13.22 -33.16 -17.73
N LEU A 170 -12.82 -34.19 -18.47
CA LEU A 170 -13.57 -35.45 -18.56
C LEU A 170 -13.64 -36.17 -17.21
N ALA A 171 -12.54 -36.14 -16.44
CA ALA A 171 -12.48 -36.77 -15.13
C ALA A 171 -13.49 -36.17 -14.13
N LEU A 172 -13.90 -34.91 -14.32
CA LEU A 172 -14.90 -34.26 -13.47
C LEU A 172 -16.34 -34.77 -13.71
N GLY A 173 -16.64 -35.24 -14.93
CA GLY A 173 -17.94 -35.79 -15.30
C GLY A 173 -19.13 -34.92 -14.85
N ASN A 174 -20.20 -35.53 -14.34
CA ASN A 174 -21.40 -34.81 -13.87
C ASN A 174 -21.13 -33.86 -12.68
N ALA A 175 -19.97 -33.94 -12.03
CA ALA A 175 -19.56 -33.04 -10.95
C ALA A 175 -18.86 -31.76 -11.45
N LEU A 176 -18.85 -31.50 -12.77
CA LEU A 176 -18.18 -30.36 -13.40
C LEU A 176 -18.48 -29.02 -12.70
N MET A 177 -19.76 -28.70 -12.47
CA MET A 177 -20.19 -27.49 -11.76
C MET A 177 -20.69 -27.77 -10.33
N MET A 178 -20.14 -28.79 -9.66
CA MET A 178 -20.49 -29.17 -8.28
C MET A 178 -19.28 -29.15 -7.34
N LEU A 179 -19.54 -28.91 -6.06
CA LEU A 179 -18.62 -29.11 -4.93
C LEU A 179 -19.35 -29.86 -3.81
N ASN A 180 -18.72 -30.88 -3.22
CA ASN A 180 -19.36 -31.74 -2.19
C ASN A 180 -20.73 -32.31 -2.59
N GLY A 181 -20.92 -32.65 -3.87
CA GLY A 181 -22.19 -33.14 -4.39
C GLY A 181 -23.31 -32.09 -4.45
N LYS A 182 -23.00 -30.83 -4.12
CA LYS A 182 -23.91 -29.69 -4.23
C LYS A 182 -23.65 -28.94 -5.55
N PRO A 183 -24.67 -28.70 -6.39
CA PRO A 183 -24.55 -27.82 -7.55
C PRO A 183 -24.21 -26.39 -7.14
N ILE A 184 -23.24 -25.78 -7.82
CA ILE A 184 -22.89 -24.37 -7.65
C ILE A 184 -23.58 -23.57 -8.74
N HIS A 185 -24.59 -22.80 -8.36
CA HIS A 185 -25.30 -21.91 -9.26
C HIS A 185 -24.58 -20.56 -9.36
N TRP A 186 -24.79 -19.84 -10.46
CA TRP A 186 -24.24 -18.49 -10.75
C TRP A 186 -22.72 -18.42 -11.01
N VAL A 187 -21.91 -19.14 -10.22
CA VAL A 187 -20.44 -19.22 -10.34
C VAL A 187 -19.98 -20.67 -10.56
N GLY A 188 -20.72 -21.40 -11.40
CA GLY A 188 -20.42 -22.80 -11.71
C GLY A 188 -19.08 -22.98 -12.42
N ASP A 189 -18.63 -21.96 -13.14
CA ASP A 189 -17.29 -21.85 -13.75
C ASP A 189 -16.18 -21.88 -12.71
N LEU A 190 -16.29 -21.10 -11.62
CA LEU A 190 -15.33 -21.15 -10.51
C LEU A 190 -15.28 -22.54 -9.88
N ALA A 191 -16.40 -23.27 -9.81
CA ALA A 191 -16.39 -24.65 -9.33
C ALA A 191 -15.59 -25.60 -10.23
N ILE A 192 -15.48 -25.32 -11.54
CA ILE A 192 -14.58 -26.03 -12.45
C ILE A 192 -13.14 -25.65 -12.13
N TYR A 193 -12.85 -24.35 -12.06
CA TYR A 193 -11.49 -23.84 -11.92
C TYR A 193 -10.85 -24.28 -10.61
N VAL A 194 -11.55 -24.21 -9.48
CA VAL A 194 -10.97 -24.61 -8.19
C VAL A 194 -10.60 -26.09 -8.14
N LYS A 195 -11.30 -26.95 -8.89
CA LYS A 195 -10.95 -28.37 -9.01
C LYS A 195 -9.68 -28.58 -9.85
N LEU A 196 -9.50 -27.82 -10.93
CA LEU A 196 -8.30 -27.87 -11.75
C LEU A 196 -7.08 -27.26 -11.02
N LEU A 197 -7.27 -26.08 -10.45
CA LEU A 197 -6.22 -25.32 -9.76
C LEU A 197 -5.73 -26.00 -8.48
N ARG A 198 -6.49 -26.94 -7.93
CA ARG A 198 -5.99 -27.76 -6.82
C ARG A 198 -4.79 -28.62 -7.20
N HIS A 199 -4.63 -28.92 -8.49
CA HIS A 199 -3.62 -29.85 -9.01
C HIS A 199 -2.58 -29.18 -9.92
N GLY A 200 -2.64 -27.86 -10.11
CA GLY A 200 -1.63 -27.12 -10.88
C GLY A 200 -1.93 -25.62 -10.98
N ASN A 201 -1.02 -24.90 -11.61
CA ASN A 201 -1.03 -23.44 -11.65
C ASN A 201 -1.93 -22.87 -12.75
N LEU A 202 -2.27 -21.58 -12.64
CA LEU A 202 -2.93 -20.81 -13.69
C LEU A 202 -1.88 -20.01 -14.47
N ALA A 203 -1.76 -20.25 -15.77
CA ALA A 203 -1.07 -19.31 -16.66
C ALA A 203 -2.06 -18.21 -17.09
N PHE A 204 -1.76 -16.95 -16.78
CA PHE A 204 -2.68 -15.84 -17.00
C PHE A 204 -2.03 -14.72 -17.82
N LEU A 205 -2.56 -14.52 -19.04
CA LEU A 205 -2.02 -13.55 -20.00
C LEU A 205 -2.64 -12.16 -19.81
N ALA A 206 -1.82 -11.12 -19.84
CA ALA A 206 -2.19 -9.73 -19.62
C ALA A 206 -2.91 -9.09 -20.82
N ARG A 207 -2.60 -9.56 -22.03
CA ARG A 207 -3.29 -9.10 -23.24
C ARG A 207 -4.74 -9.59 -23.23
N PRO A 208 -5.73 -8.73 -23.54
CA PRO A 208 -7.10 -9.19 -23.73
C PRO A 208 -7.19 -10.05 -24.99
N LEU A 209 -7.52 -11.34 -24.83
CA LEU A 209 -7.67 -12.27 -25.96
C LEU A 209 -9.13 -12.74 -26.15
N THR A 210 -10.02 -12.33 -25.26
CA THR A 210 -11.45 -12.66 -25.30
C THR A 210 -12.26 -11.40 -25.04
N HIS A 211 -13.27 -11.14 -25.87
CA HIS A 211 -14.21 -10.05 -25.68
C HIS A 211 -15.50 -10.60 -25.10
N PHE A 212 -15.69 -10.36 -23.81
CA PHE A 212 -16.84 -10.81 -23.05
C PHE A 212 -18.02 -9.87 -23.26
N ARG A 213 -19.10 -10.37 -23.86
CA ARG A 213 -20.27 -9.53 -24.13
C ARG A 213 -21.08 -9.32 -22.86
N VAL A 214 -21.67 -8.15 -22.72
CA VAL A 214 -22.63 -7.80 -21.65
C VAL A 214 -23.89 -7.33 -22.33
N SER A 215 -24.90 -8.21 -22.37
CA SER A 215 -26.18 -7.96 -23.06
C SER A 215 -27.39 -8.21 -22.16
N SER A 216 -28.51 -7.57 -22.49
CA SER A 216 -29.78 -7.83 -21.80
C SER A 216 -30.28 -9.28 -21.97
N ALA A 217 -29.77 -9.97 -22.98
CA ALA A 217 -30.11 -11.35 -23.30
C ALA A 217 -29.32 -12.38 -22.47
N GLN A 218 -28.34 -11.96 -21.65
CA GLN A 218 -27.53 -12.86 -20.84
C GLN A 218 -28.26 -13.38 -19.59
N PHE A 219 -27.96 -14.62 -19.21
CA PHE A 219 -28.45 -15.18 -17.96
C PHE A 219 -27.92 -14.39 -16.74
N SER A 220 -26.68 -13.90 -16.83
CA SER A 220 -26.05 -13.07 -15.79
C SER A 220 -26.66 -11.66 -15.67
N GLN A 221 -27.45 -11.21 -16.66
CA GLN A 221 -28.15 -9.92 -16.60
C GLN A 221 -29.12 -9.86 -15.43
N ALA A 222 -29.78 -10.98 -15.08
CA ALA A 222 -30.71 -11.03 -13.96
C ALA A 222 -30.08 -10.62 -12.62
N GLY A 223 -28.78 -10.84 -12.42
CA GLY A 223 -28.06 -10.41 -11.22
C GLY A 223 -27.47 -9.00 -11.30
N ARG A 224 -27.41 -8.41 -12.50
CA ARG A 224 -27.09 -6.99 -12.71
C ARG A 224 -28.34 -6.13 -12.49
N ASP A 225 -29.49 -6.63 -12.89
CA ASP A 225 -30.80 -5.97 -12.72
C ASP A 225 -31.38 -6.18 -11.31
N GLN A 226 -30.96 -7.25 -10.60
CA GLN A 226 -31.45 -7.59 -9.26
C GLN A 226 -30.28 -7.99 -8.35
N VAL A 227 -29.96 -7.13 -7.39
CA VAL A 227 -28.93 -7.39 -6.37
C VAL A 227 -29.32 -8.61 -5.54
N GLY A 228 -28.38 -9.55 -5.34
CA GLY A 228 -28.55 -10.72 -4.47
C GLY A 228 -28.86 -12.05 -5.17
N VAL A 229 -29.13 -12.05 -6.48
CA VAL A 229 -29.46 -13.28 -7.25
C VAL A 229 -28.28 -14.27 -7.30
N GLY A 230 -27.04 -13.79 -7.16
CA GLY A 230 -25.83 -14.62 -7.16
C GLY A 230 -25.27 -14.99 -5.78
N ASP A 231 -25.70 -14.32 -4.71
CA ASP A 231 -25.03 -14.36 -3.40
C ASP A 231 -25.01 -15.78 -2.80
N GLN A 232 -26.11 -16.52 -2.96
CA GLN A 232 -26.18 -17.90 -2.49
C GLN A 232 -25.20 -18.80 -3.24
N GLY A 233 -24.98 -18.57 -4.54
CA GLY A 233 -24.00 -19.31 -5.34
C GLY A 233 -22.56 -19.05 -4.89
N HIS A 234 -22.22 -17.78 -4.63
CA HIS A 234 -20.93 -17.41 -4.06
C HIS A 234 -20.74 -18.00 -2.65
N GLU A 235 -21.77 -18.00 -1.81
CA GLU A 235 -21.68 -18.61 -0.47
C GLU A 235 -21.52 -20.13 -0.55
N ASP A 236 -22.27 -20.80 -1.43
CA ASP A 236 -22.19 -22.24 -1.64
C ASP A 236 -20.80 -22.65 -2.13
N LEU A 237 -20.19 -21.86 -3.01
CA LEU A 237 -18.81 -22.06 -3.46
C LEU A 237 -17.83 -21.97 -2.26
N ARG A 238 -17.89 -20.87 -1.49
CA ARG A 238 -17.01 -20.65 -0.33
C ARG A 238 -17.13 -21.76 0.71
N GLN A 239 -18.37 -22.14 1.05
CA GLN A 239 -18.62 -23.24 1.98
C GLN A 239 -18.13 -24.57 1.44
N GLY A 240 -18.33 -24.85 0.15
CA GLY A 240 -17.84 -26.06 -0.50
C GLY A 240 -16.33 -26.21 -0.39
N ILE A 241 -15.58 -25.16 -0.74
CA ILE A 241 -14.11 -25.14 -0.66
C ILE A 241 -13.63 -25.36 0.80
N ARG A 242 -14.27 -24.71 1.78
CA ARG A 242 -13.95 -24.87 3.20
C ARG A 242 -14.21 -26.28 3.72
N GLN A 243 -15.38 -26.84 3.40
CA GLN A 243 -15.74 -28.21 3.82
C GLN A 243 -14.83 -29.27 3.19
N LEU A 244 -14.29 -29.01 2.01
CA LEU A 244 -13.30 -29.85 1.35
C LEU A 244 -11.88 -29.73 1.94
N GLY A 245 -11.65 -28.80 2.88
CA GLY A 245 -10.33 -28.52 3.45
C GLY A 245 -9.36 -27.92 2.42
N TRP A 246 -9.87 -27.21 1.41
CA TRP A 246 -9.04 -26.60 0.36
C TRP A 246 -8.65 -25.15 0.69
N ARG A 247 -9.15 -24.61 1.79
CA ARG A 247 -8.75 -23.32 2.35
C ARG A 247 -7.58 -23.51 3.32
N ARG A 248 -6.58 -22.62 3.28
CA ARG A 248 -5.54 -22.52 4.32
C ARG A 248 -6.14 -22.00 5.61
N GLU A 249 -5.90 -22.71 6.71
CA GLU A 249 -6.41 -22.34 8.05
C GLU A 249 -5.51 -21.31 8.76
N THR A 250 -4.26 -21.17 8.34
CA THR A 250 -3.28 -20.23 8.89
C THR A 250 -2.71 -19.32 7.79
N GLY A 251 -2.34 -18.09 8.17
CA GLY A 251 -1.88 -17.05 7.25
C GLY A 251 -3.01 -16.21 6.64
N ASP A 252 -2.64 -15.23 5.81
CA ASP A 252 -3.59 -14.36 5.10
C ASP A 252 -3.93 -14.95 3.73
N ASN A 253 -5.21 -15.24 3.47
CA ASN A 253 -5.68 -15.75 2.19
C ASN A 253 -5.77 -14.69 1.10
N ARG A 254 -5.53 -13.42 1.41
CA ARG A 254 -5.30 -12.37 0.41
C ARG A 254 -3.97 -12.55 -0.33
N GLN A 255 -2.99 -13.17 0.33
CA GLN A 255 -1.64 -13.39 -0.19
C GLN A 255 -1.60 -14.63 -1.10
N VAL A 256 -1.36 -14.42 -2.38
CA VAL A 256 -1.25 -15.48 -3.40
C VAL A 256 0.10 -15.38 -4.08
N ARG A 257 0.83 -16.49 -4.19
CA ARG A 257 2.10 -16.54 -4.91
C ARG A 257 1.91 -16.43 -6.43
N VAL A 258 2.68 -15.53 -7.04
CA VAL A 258 2.65 -15.21 -8.47
C VAL A 258 4.08 -15.11 -9.01
N ALA A 259 4.36 -15.71 -10.16
CA ALA A 259 5.64 -15.63 -10.85
C ALA A 259 5.48 -15.01 -12.26
N PRO A 260 6.48 -14.32 -12.82
CA PRO A 260 6.45 -13.91 -14.21
C PRO A 260 6.38 -15.11 -15.16
N LEU A 261 5.57 -15.02 -16.23
CA LEU A 261 5.51 -16.06 -17.27
C LEU A 261 6.62 -15.90 -18.33
N SER A 262 7.26 -14.73 -18.38
CA SER A 262 8.29 -14.36 -19.38
C SER A 262 9.56 -15.21 -19.30
N PRO A 263 10.17 -15.60 -20.44
CA PRO A 263 11.43 -16.35 -20.48
C PRO A 263 12.67 -15.52 -20.10
N HIS A 264 12.58 -14.18 -20.05
CA HIS A 264 13.72 -13.30 -19.75
C HIS A 264 13.85 -12.93 -18.26
N LYS A 265 12.88 -13.33 -17.44
CA LYS A 265 12.89 -13.11 -15.99
C LYS A 265 13.06 -14.46 -15.28
N ALA A 266 13.78 -14.49 -14.17
CA ALA A 266 13.84 -15.68 -13.33
C ALA A 266 12.42 -16.06 -12.86
N ARG A 267 12.04 -17.33 -12.99
CA ARG A 267 10.73 -17.85 -12.57
C ARG A 267 10.68 -18.00 -11.05
N VAL A 268 10.58 -16.87 -10.36
CA VAL A 268 10.48 -16.77 -8.90
C VAL A 268 9.05 -16.37 -8.53
N PHE A 269 8.41 -17.20 -7.69
CA PHE A 269 7.10 -16.88 -7.12
C PHE A 269 7.24 -15.85 -6.00
N LYS A 270 6.51 -14.74 -6.11
CA LYS A 270 6.42 -13.68 -5.10
C LYS A 270 5.01 -13.64 -4.53
N SER A 271 4.88 -13.38 -3.22
CA SER A 271 3.57 -13.16 -2.59
C SER A 271 2.94 -11.87 -3.11
N VAL A 272 1.64 -11.89 -3.43
CA VAL A 272 0.88 -10.71 -3.86
C VAL A 272 -0.43 -10.66 -3.09
N ASP A 273 -0.74 -9.53 -2.42
CA ASP A 273 -2.09 -9.23 -1.94
C ASP A 273 -3.02 -9.00 -3.14
N LEU A 274 -3.75 -10.05 -3.49
CA LEU A 274 -4.57 -10.10 -4.68
C LEU A 274 -5.84 -9.22 -4.55
N VAL A 275 -6.35 -8.99 -3.32
CA VAL A 275 -7.48 -8.06 -3.11
C VAL A 275 -7.04 -6.64 -3.41
N ASN A 276 -5.90 -6.21 -2.86
CA ASN A 276 -5.37 -4.86 -3.13
C ASN A 276 -4.97 -4.69 -4.59
N ALA A 277 -4.41 -5.72 -5.23
CA ALA A 277 -4.09 -5.69 -6.65
C ALA A 277 -5.35 -5.51 -7.53
N LEU A 278 -6.43 -6.24 -7.24
CA LEU A 278 -7.72 -6.09 -7.92
C LEU A 278 -8.36 -4.72 -7.65
N MET A 279 -8.35 -4.23 -6.41
CA MET A 279 -8.88 -2.91 -6.08
C MET A 279 -8.12 -1.78 -6.79
N ARG A 280 -6.78 -1.88 -6.88
CA ARG A 280 -5.95 -0.96 -7.67
C ARG A 280 -6.30 -1.01 -9.16
N SER A 281 -6.45 -2.20 -9.73
CA SER A 281 -6.78 -2.37 -11.15
C SER A 281 -8.20 -1.89 -11.49
N ALA A 282 -9.15 -2.04 -10.55
CA ALA A 282 -10.51 -1.53 -10.68
C ALA A 282 -10.64 -0.01 -10.46
N GLY A 283 -9.54 0.71 -10.22
CA GLY A 283 -9.56 2.15 -9.93
C GLY A 283 -10.24 2.50 -8.59
N MET A 284 -10.43 1.50 -7.71
CA MET A 284 -11.05 1.67 -6.39
C MET A 284 -10.02 1.95 -5.30
N ALA A 285 -8.74 1.71 -5.57
CA ALA A 285 -7.62 2.21 -4.77
C ALA A 285 -6.86 3.25 -5.62
N GLU A 286 -6.64 4.45 -5.08
CA GLU A 286 -5.77 5.46 -5.71
C GLU A 286 -4.40 4.82 -5.96
N GLN A 287 -4.01 4.63 -7.23
CA GLN A 287 -2.62 4.28 -7.55
C GLN A 287 -1.77 5.49 -7.18
N VAL A 288 -1.02 5.37 -6.08
CA VAL A 288 0.01 6.35 -5.71
C VAL A 288 1.18 6.19 -6.68
N SER A 289 1.06 6.86 -7.84
CA SER A 289 2.16 7.09 -8.77
C SER A 289 2.97 8.31 -8.33
N PRO A 290 4.24 8.46 -8.75
CA PRO A 290 5.00 9.67 -8.44
C PRO A 290 4.26 10.97 -8.84
N ALA A 291 3.57 10.97 -9.99
CA ALA A 291 2.77 12.11 -10.45
C ALA A 291 1.60 12.45 -9.52
N THR A 292 0.81 11.46 -9.10
CA THR A 292 -0.33 11.67 -8.18
C THR A 292 0.14 11.99 -6.76
N TRP A 293 1.24 11.36 -6.32
CA TRP A 293 1.86 11.60 -5.02
C TRP A 293 2.39 13.04 -4.88
N LEU A 294 3.06 13.57 -5.92
CA LEU A 294 3.46 14.99 -5.98
C LEU A 294 2.25 15.91 -6.14
N GLY A 295 1.27 15.51 -6.95
CA GLY A 295 0.13 16.35 -7.32
C GLY A 295 -0.74 16.80 -6.15
N VAL A 296 -0.74 16.07 -5.03
CA VAL A 296 -1.49 16.44 -3.81
C VAL A 296 -0.64 17.17 -2.77
N ARG A 297 0.66 17.37 -3.00
CA ARG A 297 1.58 18.05 -2.08
C ARG A 297 1.58 19.56 -2.26
N HIS A 298 0.42 20.18 -2.10
CA HIS A 298 0.26 21.64 -2.13
C HIS A 298 -0.48 22.14 -0.89
N PRO A 299 -0.06 23.26 -0.29
CA PRO A 299 -0.65 23.70 0.97
C PRO A 299 -2.08 24.19 0.70
N SER A 300 -2.99 23.87 1.63
CA SER A 300 -4.32 24.47 1.65
C SER A 300 -4.23 25.98 1.91
N ASP A 301 -5.31 26.72 1.69
CA ASP A 301 -5.32 28.18 1.92
C ASP A 301 -4.98 28.54 3.37
N VAL A 302 -5.48 27.75 4.33
CA VAL A 302 -5.14 27.88 5.76
C VAL A 302 -3.66 27.61 5.99
N GLN A 303 -3.15 26.49 5.46
CA GLN A 303 -1.73 26.14 5.63
C GLN A 303 -0.83 27.22 5.01
N ARG A 304 -1.19 27.76 3.84
CA ARG A 304 -0.47 28.84 3.17
C ARG A 304 -0.41 30.09 4.03
N ALA A 305 -1.53 30.52 4.62
CA ALA A 305 -1.55 31.68 5.51
C ALA A 305 -0.64 31.48 6.74
N LEU A 306 -0.62 30.28 7.33
CA LEU A 306 0.25 29.95 8.46
C LEU A 306 1.72 29.88 8.07
N ILE A 307 2.04 29.33 6.90
CA ILE A 307 3.40 29.27 6.34
C ILE A 307 3.91 30.70 6.07
N ASP A 308 3.12 31.54 5.41
CA ASP A 308 3.48 32.93 5.11
C ASP A 308 3.73 33.72 6.40
N ALA A 309 2.88 33.55 7.42
CA ALA A 309 3.08 34.16 8.72
C ALA A 309 4.37 33.67 9.40
N ARG A 310 4.67 32.36 9.31
CA ARG A 310 5.88 31.77 9.87
C ARG A 310 7.14 32.30 9.19
N LEU A 311 7.15 32.35 7.86
CA LEU A 311 8.26 32.91 7.08
C LEU A 311 8.46 34.39 7.40
N GLN A 312 7.38 35.18 7.46
CA GLN A 312 7.45 36.61 7.79
C GLN A 312 8.01 36.85 9.20
N ALA A 313 7.65 36.01 10.17
CA ALA A 313 8.20 36.07 11.53
C ALA A 313 9.72 35.77 11.59
N HIS A 314 10.29 35.18 10.53
CA HIS A 314 11.71 34.85 10.39
C HIS A 314 12.33 35.60 9.19
N ALA A 315 11.98 36.87 9.01
CA ALA A 315 12.55 37.75 7.97
C ALA A 315 12.42 37.21 6.53
N GLY A 316 11.34 36.48 6.24
CA GLY A 316 11.07 35.87 4.95
C GLY A 316 11.67 34.47 4.75
N GLY A 317 12.30 33.89 5.78
CA GLY A 317 12.98 32.59 5.71
C GLY A 317 14.46 32.71 5.30
N PRO A 318 15.15 31.58 5.00
CA PRO A 318 16.56 31.59 4.59
C PRO A 318 16.78 32.39 3.30
N ARG A 319 17.93 33.06 3.13
CA ARG A 319 18.29 33.74 1.87
C ARG A 319 19.05 32.79 0.96
N ILE A 320 18.44 32.37 -0.15
CA ILE A 320 18.99 31.35 -1.05
C ILE A 320 19.42 31.94 -2.39
N ALA A 321 20.66 31.65 -2.78
CA ALA A 321 21.17 31.93 -4.12
C ALA A 321 21.06 30.67 -5.00
N VAL A 322 20.27 30.75 -6.08
CA VAL A 322 20.17 29.68 -7.09
C VAL A 322 21.14 30.00 -8.22
N MET A 323 22.18 29.18 -8.37
CA MET A 323 23.10 29.22 -9.51
C MET A 323 22.54 28.29 -10.59
N LEU A 324 21.83 28.86 -11.56
CA LEU A 324 21.26 28.15 -12.70
C LEU A 324 22.34 27.95 -13.78
N ILE A 325 22.79 26.71 -13.92
CA ILE A 325 23.91 26.33 -14.78
C ILE A 325 23.38 25.94 -16.16
N ASP A 326 23.80 26.68 -17.18
CA ASP A 326 23.48 26.43 -18.58
C ASP A 326 24.77 26.17 -19.37
N ARG A 327 25.14 24.90 -19.47
CA ARG A 327 26.39 24.47 -20.09
C ARG A 327 26.34 24.60 -21.62
N ASP A 328 25.16 24.39 -22.20
CA ASP A 328 24.97 24.22 -23.64
C ASP A 328 24.37 25.45 -24.33
N GLY A 329 24.03 26.49 -23.57
CA GLY A 329 23.40 27.68 -24.13
C GLY A 329 21.92 27.48 -24.46
N ASP A 330 21.22 26.60 -23.73
CA ASP A 330 19.80 26.27 -23.96
C ASP A 330 18.86 27.27 -23.27
N ALA A 331 18.45 28.28 -24.05
CA ALA A 331 17.55 29.32 -23.58
C ALA A 331 16.15 28.79 -23.19
N ALA A 332 15.69 27.67 -23.78
CA ALA A 332 14.38 27.09 -23.46
C ALA A 332 14.43 26.38 -22.10
N ALA A 333 15.50 25.62 -21.85
CA ALA A 333 15.75 24.98 -20.56
C ALA A 333 15.87 26.02 -19.43
N VAL A 334 16.61 27.11 -19.65
CA VAL A 334 16.72 28.23 -18.69
C VAL A 334 15.35 28.86 -18.43
N ALA A 335 14.57 29.15 -19.48
CA ALA A 335 13.23 29.73 -19.34
C ALA A 335 12.28 28.80 -18.57
N ALA A 336 12.33 27.49 -18.80
CA ALA A 336 11.50 26.51 -18.11
C ALA A 336 11.80 26.46 -16.60
N THR A 337 13.09 26.41 -16.22
CA THR A 337 13.49 26.45 -14.82
C THR A 337 13.03 27.74 -14.15
N LEU A 338 13.26 28.90 -14.78
CA LEU A 338 12.84 30.20 -14.23
C LEU A 338 11.32 30.30 -14.07
N ALA A 339 10.55 29.84 -15.06
CA ALA A 339 9.10 29.81 -14.97
C ALA A 339 8.60 28.93 -13.81
N SER A 340 9.26 27.78 -13.56
CA SER A 340 8.92 26.93 -12.41
C SER A 340 9.18 27.61 -11.07
N ILE A 341 10.26 28.41 -10.99
CA ILE A 341 10.60 29.19 -9.79
C ILE A 341 9.59 30.33 -9.60
N ASP A 342 9.23 31.05 -10.65
CA ASP A 342 8.35 32.22 -10.58
C ASP A 342 6.89 31.86 -10.29
N ALA A 343 6.45 30.65 -10.66
CA ALA A 343 5.13 30.12 -10.32
C ALA A 343 4.92 29.92 -8.80
N LEU A 344 6.00 29.97 -8.00
CA LEU A 344 5.98 29.67 -6.57
C LEU A 344 5.83 30.94 -5.74
N ALA A 345 4.62 31.15 -5.23
CA ALA A 345 4.27 32.34 -4.45
C ALA A 345 4.77 32.32 -2.98
N CYS A 346 5.01 31.13 -2.41
CA CYS A 346 5.19 30.92 -0.96
C CYS A 346 6.55 31.34 -0.39
N PHE A 347 7.64 31.32 -1.18
CA PHE A 347 8.99 31.60 -0.67
C PHE A 347 9.73 32.60 -1.55
N ARG A 348 9.81 33.86 -1.14
CA ARG A 348 10.37 34.98 -1.93
C ARG A 348 11.82 35.33 -1.65
N ASN A 349 12.43 34.77 -0.60
CA ASN A 349 13.77 35.14 -0.16
C ASN A 349 14.87 34.41 -0.95
N ARG A 350 14.81 34.55 -2.28
CA ARG A 350 15.67 33.86 -3.23
C ARG A 350 16.14 34.80 -4.32
N GLN A 351 17.34 34.56 -4.84
CA GLN A 351 17.90 35.27 -5.98
C GLN A 351 18.49 34.25 -6.95
N THR A 352 18.31 34.44 -8.26
CA THR A 352 18.74 33.46 -9.28
C THR A 352 19.76 34.08 -10.23
N TRP A 353 20.95 33.48 -10.28
CA TRP A 353 22.00 33.81 -11.25
C TRP A 353 22.00 32.80 -12.38
N VAL A 354 22.14 33.28 -13.61
CA VAL A 354 22.28 32.42 -14.79
C VAL A 354 23.76 32.34 -15.15
N VAL A 355 24.34 31.17 -14.96
CA VAL A 355 25.74 30.86 -15.25
C VAL A 355 25.77 30.09 -16.57
N SER A 356 26.03 30.79 -17.68
CA SER A 356 25.84 30.25 -19.04
C SER A 356 27.08 30.37 -19.91
N SER A 357 27.28 29.40 -20.81
CA SER A 357 28.26 29.49 -21.89
C SER A 357 27.83 30.44 -23.01
N ALA A 358 26.56 30.86 -23.03
CA ALA A 358 25.98 31.72 -24.06
C ALA A 358 25.96 33.22 -23.64
N PRO A 359 26.75 34.09 -24.29
CA PRO A 359 26.84 35.51 -23.90
C PRO A 359 25.52 36.28 -23.97
N HIS A 360 24.63 35.90 -24.89
CA HIS A 360 23.33 36.56 -25.05
C HIS A 360 22.39 36.26 -23.88
N GLN A 361 22.44 35.05 -23.31
CA GLN A 361 21.67 34.70 -22.12
C GLN A 361 22.19 35.44 -20.89
N VAL A 362 23.51 35.53 -20.74
CA VAL A 362 24.17 36.31 -19.70
C VAL A 362 23.77 37.78 -19.76
N ALA A 363 23.85 38.39 -20.95
CA ALA A 363 23.48 39.79 -21.15
C ALA A 363 22.00 40.07 -20.83
N ALA A 364 21.10 39.13 -21.14
CA ALA A 364 19.68 39.25 -20.83
C ALA A 364 19.36 39.28 -19.32
N ARG A 365 20.30 38.84 -18.48
CA ARG A 365 20.14 38.79 -17.01
C ARG A 365 20.86 39.91 -16.27
N GLY A 366 21.58 40.79 -16.99
CA GLY A 366 22.25 41.95 -16.39
C GLY A 366 23.25 41.54 -15.31
N GLU A 367 23.11 42.11 -14.12
CA GLU A 367 23.97 41.82 -12.95
C GLU A 367 23.85 40.38 -12.40
N HIS A 368 22.78 39.66 -12.79
CA HIS A 368 22.56 38.26 -12.44
C HIS A 368 23.02 37.29 -13.54
N GLY A 369 23.70 37.76 -14.58
CA GLY A 369 24.32 36.93 -15.60
C GLY A 369 25.81 36.69 -15.31
N VAL A 370 26.26 35.43 -15.43
CA VAL A 370 27.67 35.05 -15.28
C VAL A 370 28.10 34.23 -16.51
N LEU A 371 29.12 34.70 -17.23
CA LEU A 371 29.66 33.99 -18.39
C LEU A 371 30.62 32.89 -17.97
N ILE A 372 30.43 31.68 -18.49
CA ILE A 372 31.43 30.61 -18.41
C ILE A 372 32.56 30.96 -19.40
N GLY A 373 33.61 31.59 -18.90
CA GLY A 373 34.80 31.95 -19.68
C GLY A 373 35.85 30.84 -19.76
N ASP A 374 37.03 31.18 -20.27
CA ASP A 374 38.14 30.24 -20.50
C ASP A 374 38.64 29.54 -19.22
N ALA A 375 38.41 30.14 -18.05
CA ALA A 375 38.74 29.56 -16.75
C ALA A 375 37.77 28.44 -16.31
N GLY A 376 36.69 28.22 -17.07
CA GLY A 376 35.71 27.15 -16.86
C GLY A 376 34.60 27.46 -15.85
N LEU A 377 33.67 26.52 -15.73
CA LEU A 377 32.46 26.65 -14.91
C LEU A 377 32.76 26.90 -13.43
N VAL A 378 33.69 26.14 -12.84
CA VAL A 378 34.00 26.21 -11.40
C VAL A 378 34.54 27.59 -11.01
N ALA A 379 35.41 28.16 -11.84
CA ALA A 379 35.94 29.51 -11.63
C ALA A 379 34.82 30.57 -11.68
N ALA A 380 33.93 30.45 -12.67
CA ALA A 380 32.78 31.34 -12.81
C ALA A 380 31.84 31.26 -11.59
N LEU A 381 31.54 30.04 -11.10
CA LEU A 381 30.74 29.81 -9.90
C LEU A 381 31.39 30.43 -8.65
N ASN A 382 32.67 30.14 -8.40
CA ASN A 382 33.38 30.64 -7.23
C ASN A 382 33.44 32.17 -7.21
N GLN A 383 33.70 32.81 -8.36
CA GLN A 383 33.70 34.26 -8.49
C GLN A 383 32.31 34.85 -8.20
N ALA A 384 31.25 34.25 -8.78
CA ALA A 384 29.88 34.71 -8.58
C ALA A 384 29.47 34.62 -7.11
N ILE A 385 29.73 33.49 -6.45
CA ILE A 385 29.37 33.23 -5.04
C ILE A 385 30.13 34.14 -4.07
N ALA A 386 31.42 34.38 -4.33
CA ALA A 386 32.23 35.27 -3.51
C ALA A 386 31.69 36.71 -3.53
N GLY A 387 31.06 37.15 -4.63
CA GLY A 387 30.45 38.48 -4.75
C GLY A 387 29.16 38.69 -3.94
N GLN A 388 28.43 37.64 -3.54
CA GLN A 388 27.07 37.79 -3.01
C GLN A 388 27.00 37.95 -1.49
N GLN A 389 27.03 39.18 -0.97
CA GLN A 389 26.99 39.40 0.49
C GLN A 389 25.61 39.21 1.14
N ASP A 390 24.54 39.26 0.37
CA ASP A 390 23.16 39.24 0.87
C ASP A 390 22.48 37.86 0.85
N VAL A 391 23.26 36.79 0.70
CA VAL A 391 22.76 35.40 0.66
C VAL A 391 23.44 34.53 1.71
N ASP A 392 22.68 33.61 2.29
CA ASP A 392 23.13 32.71 3.35
C ASP A 392 23.51 31.33 2.79
N TRP A 393 22.80 30.90 1.75
CA TRP A 393 22.91 29.56 1.14
C TRP A 393 23.05 29.64 -0.37
N VAL A 394 23.77 28.69 -0.95
CA VAL A 394 23.95 28.54 -2.41
C VAL A 394 23.44 27.17 -2.84
N LEU A 395 22.58 27.14 -3.86
CA LEU A 395 22.08 25.94 -4.52
C LEU A 395 22.53 25.96 -5.98
N LEU A 396 23.13 24.86 -6.46
CA LEU A 396 23.44 24.65 -7.87
C LEU A 396 22.27 23.91 -8.53
N VAL A 397 21.86 24.33 -9.73
CA VAL A 397 20.76 23.70 -10.49
C VAL A 397 21.09 23.72 -11.97
N ASP A 398 20.99 22.58 -12.64
CA ASP A 398 21.13 22.53 -14.10
C ASP A 398 19.87 23.06 -14.80
N ALA A 399 20.07 23.83 -15.88
CA ALA A 399 18.99 24.32 -16.73
C ALA A 399 18.08 23.18 -17.23
N GLY A 400 16.76 23.41 -17.20
CA GLY A 400 15.76 22.41 -17.53
C GLY A 400 15.19 21.67 -16.31
N SER A 401 15.84 21.76 -15.15
CA SER A 401 15.30 21.22 -13.89
C SER A 401 14.17 22.13 -13.37
N LEU A 402 13.08 21.55 -12.87
CA LEU A 402 11.90 22.29 -12.42
C LEU A 402 11.74 22.20 -10.90
N PHE A 403 11.48 23.32 -10.24
CA PHE A 403 11.23 23.30 -8.79
C PHE A 403 9.83 22.78 -8.48
N THR A 404 9.72 21.96 -7.43
CA THR A 404 8.44 21.54 -6.90
C THR A 404 7.92 22.57 -5.88
N VAL A 405 6.59 22.69 -5.78
CA VAL A 405 5.95 23.56 -4.78
C VAL A 405 6.26 23.07 -3.36
N SER A 406 6.11 21.77 -3.14
CA SER A 406 6.35 21.13 -1.84
C SER A 406 7.81 21.23 -1.44
N GLY A 407 8.73 20.98 -2.36
CA GLY A 407 10.18 21.01 -2.14
C GLY A 407 10.67 22.35 -1.63
N LEU A 408 10.39 23.45 -2.33
CA LEU A 408 10.80 24.79 -1.85
C LEU A 408 10.13 25.16 -0.54
N THR A 409 8.85 24.77 -0.35
CA THR A 409 8.11 25.06 0.89
C THR A 409 8.75 24.34 2.08
N MET A 410 8.99 23.03 1.95
CA MET A 410 9.61 22.21 2.99
C MET A 410 11.06 22.60 3.23
N LEU A 411 11.80 22.97 2.18
CA LEU A 411 13.15 23.50 2.28
C LEU A 411 13.17 24.79 3.11
N ALA A 412 12.37 25.78 2.74
CA ALA A 412 12.33 27.07 3.43
C ALA A 412 11.92 26.92 4.91
N LEU A 413 10.96 26.05 5.21
CA LEU A 413 10.48 25.79 6.56
C LEU A 413 11.47 24.97 7.39
N GLY A 414 12.07 23.92 6.80
CA GLY A 414 13.04 23.04 7.45
C GLY A 414 14.37 23.73 7.74
N MET A 415 14.71 24.77 6.98
CA MET A 415 15.92 25.56 7.20
C MET A 415 15.79 26.61 8.32
N ILE A 416 14.57 26.92 8.77
CA ILE A 416 14.37 27.84 9.90
C ILE A 416 14.86 27.18 11.19
N GLY A 417 15.86 27.80 11.83
CA GLY A 417 16.40 27.31 13.10
C GLY A 417 17.41 26.17 12.95
N LEU A 418 17.89 25.89 11.73
CA LEU A 418 19.04 25.01 11.56
C LEU A 418 20.24 25.52 12.38
N PRO A 419 20.96 24.64 13.10
CA PRO A 419 22.08 25.04 13.92
C PRO A 419 23.23 25.57 13.04
N GLU A 420 24.06 26.46 13.59
CA GLU A 420 25.21 27.04 12.85
C GLU A 420 26.19 25.98 12.34
N GLN A 421 26.28 24.85 13.03
CA GLN A 421 27.08 23.69 12.63
C GLN A 421 26.60 23.02 11.33
N CYS A 422 25.35 23.25 10.90
CA CYS A 422 24.86 22.77 9.62
C CYS A 422 25.47 23.60 8.48
N GLN A 423 26.32 22.95 7.67
CA GLN A 423 27.04 23.54 6.55
C GLN A 423 26.45 23.17 5.20
N ALA A 424 25.69 22.07 5.12
CA ALA A 424 25.02 21.66 3.90
C ALA A 424 23.64 21.04 4.17
N VAL A 425 22.76 21.19 3.18
CA VAL A 425 21.43 20.57 3.17
C VAL A 425 21.22 19.90 1.83
N TYR A 426 20.70 18.68 1.80
CA TYR A 426 20.26 18.04 0.56
C TYR A 426 18.81 17.60 0.68
N ALA A 427 18.16 17.42 -0.46
CA ALA A 427 16.77 17.05 -0.56
C ALA A 427 16.59 15.83 -1.47
N ASP A 428 15.36 15.34 -1.57
CA ASP A 428 15.01 14.29 -2.52
C ASP A 428 14.81 14.87 -3.92
N GLU A 429 14.56 14.01 -4.91
CA GLU A 429 14.38 14.44 -6.28
C GLU A 429 13.37 13.56 -7.04
N VAL A 430 12.69 14.17 -8.00
CA VAL A 430 11.88 13.49 -9.00
C VAL A 430 12.70 13.40 -10.27
N VAL A 431 12.71 12.22 -10.89
CA VAL A 431 13.49 11.96 -12.09
C VAL A 431 12.55 11.86 -13.28
N ALA A 432 12.65 12.80 -14.22
CA ALA A 432 11.92 12.74 -15.48
C ALA A 432 12.58 11.70 -16.42
N LEU A 433 11.82 10.68 -16.81
CA LEU A 433 12.24 9.63 -17.72
C LEU A 433 11.82 9.97 -19.17
N ASP A 434 12.52 9.41 -20.16
CA ASP A 434 12.31 9.68 -21.60
C ASP A 434 10.89 9.40 -22.11
N THR A 435 10.07 8.66 -21.35
CA THR A 435 8.69 8.26 -21.68
C THR A 435 7.60 9.18 -21.10
N ALA A 436 7.95 10.40 -20.65
CA ALA A 436 7.09 11.30 -19.88
C ALA A 436 6.61 10.70 -18.53
N GLN A 437 7.23 9.61 -18.09
CA GLN A 437 7.03 9.02 -16.77
C GLN A 437 7.94 9.69 -15.74
N LEU A 438 7.51 9.72 -14.49
CA LEU A 438 8.29 10.22 -13.37
C LEU A 438 8.79 9.05 -12.53
N GLY A 439 10.09 9.01 -12.28
CA GLY A 439 10.73 8.21 -11.23
C GLY A 439 10.98 9.06 -9.99
N LEU A 440 11.44 8.42 -8.91
CA LEU A 440 11.75 9.08 -7.64
C LEU A 440 13.12 8.68 -7.11
N ALA A 441 13.85 9.67 -6.64
CA ALA A 441 15.07 9.54 -5.84
C ALA A 441 14.82 10.08 -4.43
N LEU A 442 14.06 9.31 -3.65
CA LEU A 442 13.89 9.44 -2.21
C LEU A 442 15.10 8.85 -1.51
N ARG A 443 15.99 9.71 -1.04
CA ARG A 443 17.31 9.34 -0.51
C ARG A 443 17.18 8.93 0.96
N PRO A 444 17.98 7.97 1.46
CA PRO A 444 18.12 7.77 2.90
C PRO A 444 18.86 8.97 3.52
N ALA A 445 18.97 8.96 4.85
CA ALA A 445 19.91 9.83 5.54
C ALA A 445 21.34 9.61 5.01
N LEU A 446 22.15 10.67 5.05
CA LEU A 446 23.46 10.65 4.43
C LEU A 446 24.39 9.78 5.25
N TYR A 447 24.82 8.68 4.62
CA TYR A 447 25.95 7.93 5.09
C TYR A 447 27.09 7.99 4.08
N LEU A 448 28.32 7.98 4.60
CA LEU A 448 29.50 8.13 3.77
C LEU A 448 29.64 6.98 2.77
N ASP A 449 29.38 5.73 3.17
CA ASP A 449 29.58 4.58 2.27
C ASP A 449 28.68 4.66 1.03
N VAL A 450 27.41 5.03 1.18
CA VAL A 450 26.51 5.17 0.03
C VAL A 450 26.90 6.35 -0.86
N LEU A 451 27.39 7.46 -0.29
CA LEU A 451 27.90 8.60 -1.06
C LEU A 451 29.14 8.23 -1.87
N LEU A 452 30.08 7.47 -1.29
CA LEU A 452 31.27 6.97 -1.98
C LEU A 452 30.91 5.93 -3.05
N SER A 453 29.92 5.08 -2.79
CA SER A 453 29.51 4.02 -3.72
C SER A 453 28.64 4.51 -4.88
N ALA A 454 27.84 5.57 -4.73
CA ALA A 454 26.98 6.10 -5.79
C ALA A 454 26.87 7.64 -5.80
N PRO A 455 27.99 8.36 -5.98
CA PRO A 455 28.04 9.83 -5.91
C PRO A 455 27.15 10.52 -6.94
N SER A 456 27.08 10.01 -8.17
CA SER A 456 26.19 10.53 -9.23
C SER A 456 24.71 10.66 -8.80
N THR A 457 24.24 9.80 -7.88
CA THR A 457 22.86 9.80 -7.38
C THR A 457 22.66 10.69 -6.15
N LEU A 458 23.72 10.92 -5.37
CA LEU A 458 23.65 11.54 -4.04
C LEU A 458 24.32 12.91 -3.93
N SER A 459 25.26 13.26 -4.81
CA SER A 459 26.09 14.47 -4.72
C SER A 459 25.49 15.71 -5.38
N ARG A 460 24.32 15.61 -6.01
CA ARG A 460 23.75 16.74 -6.77
C ARG A 460 22.73 17.53 -5.97
N HIS A 461 22.63 18.82 -6.30
CA HIS A 461 21.58 19.72 -5.80
C HIS A 461 21.61 19.92 -4.27
N TRP A 462 22.80 19.90 -3.68
CA TRP A 462 22.99 20.30 -2.29
C TRP A 462 22.96 21.83 -2.18
N LEU A 463 22.45 22.30 -1.05
CA LEU A 463 22.60 23.66 -0.59
C LEU A 463 23.83 23.75 0.31
N PHE A 464 24.68 24.72 0.07
CA PHE A 464 25.88 24.97 0.86
C PHE A 464 25.80 26.31 1.57
N ARG A 465 26.24 26.36 2.82
CA ARG A 465 26.34 27.62 3.56
C ARG A 465 27.40 28.50 2.89
N ARG A 466 26.98 29.67 2.40
CA ARG A 466 27.82 30.54 1.58
C ARG A 466 29.07 31.01 2.31
N SER A 467 28.96 31.37 3.59
CA SER A 467 30.09 31.81 4.41
C SER A 467 31.21 30.77 4.47
N SER A 468 30.83 29.50 4.63
CA SER A 468 31.77 28.37 4.77
C SER A 468 32.37 28.00 3.43
N LEU A 469 31.55 27.98 2.37
CA LEU A 469 32.04 27.76 1.00
C LEU A 469 33.09 28.81 0.58
N VAL A 470 32.87 30.08 0.91
CA VAL A 470 33.84 31.15 0.61
C VAL A 470 35.08 31.03 1.50
N ALA A 471 34.93 30.75 2.79
CA ALA A 471 36.05 30.58 3.72
C ALA A 471 36.96 29.40 3.33
N ASP A 472 36.37 28.34 2.78
CA ASP A 472 37.07 27.14 2.30
C ASP A 472 37.78 27.35 0.94
N GLY A 473 37.62 28.52 0.30
CA GLY A 473 38.22 28.83 -1.01
C GLY A 473 37.36 28.46 -2.22
N GLY A 474 36.08 28.12 -2.00
CA GLY A 474 35.13 27.74 -3.05
C GLY A 474 35.21 26.26 -3.46
N PHE A 475 34.55 25.93 -4.56
CA PHE A 475 34.57 24.60 -5.16
C PHE A 475 35.95 24.27 -5.76
N PRO A 476 36.42 23.00 -5.67
CA PRO A 476 37.71 22.58 -6.19
C PRO A 476 37.72 22.48 -7.72
N ALA A 477 38.47 23.38 -8.37
CA ALA A 477 38.55 23.44 -9.84
C ALA A 477 39.35 22.30 -10.47
N ASP A 478 40.19 21.60 -9.69
CA ASP A 478 41.03 20.49 -10.16
C ASP A 478 40.27 19.17 -10.34
N LEU A 479 39.01 19.09 -9.86
CA LEU A 479 38.18 17.88 -9.87
C LEU A 479 37.12 17.85 -10.98
N GLY A 480 37.29 18.65 -12.03
CA GLY A 480 36.50 18.55 -13.27
C GLY A 480 35.00 18.52 -13.03
N GLN A 481 34.32 17.43 -13.40
CA GLN A 481 32.86 17.30 -13.20
C GLN A 481 32.46 16.92 -11.77
N ALA A 482 33.37 16.33 -10.99
CA ALA A 482 33.12 15.90 -9.61
C ALA A 482 33.43 17.00 -8.57
N PHE A 483 33.43 18.27 -8.95
CA PHE A 483 33.77 19.37 -8.05
C PHE A 483 32.81 19.49 -6.86
N GLU A 484 31.51 19.19 -7.05
CA GLU A 484 30.52 19.16 -5.97
C GLU A 484 30.86 18.07 -4.95
N LEU A 485 31.09 16.84 -5.44
CA LEU A 485 31.53 15.72 -4.60
C LEU A 485 32.82 16.04 -3.84
N GLY A 486 33.80 16.63 -4.52
CA GLY A 486 35.06 17.05 -3.90
C GLY A 486 34.86 18.04 -2.75
N TYR A 487 33.97 19.02 -2.91
CA TYR A 487 33.66 19.95 -1.83
C TYR A 487 32.88 19.28 -0.69
N GLN A 488 31.92 18.41 -1.00
CA GLN A 488 31.13 17.66 -0.03
C GLN A 488 32.00 16.76 0.86
N LEU A 489 32.92 16.00 0.25
CA LEU A 489 33.85 15.15 0.98
C LEU A 489 34.78 15.98 1.86
N GLY A 490 35.29 17.11 1.35
CA GLY A 490 36.07 18.05 2.16
C GLY A 490 35.30 18.67 3.32
N LEU A 491 34.01 18.93 3.14
CA LEU A 491 33.12 19.46 4.18
C LEU A 491 32.89 18.41 5.27
N VAL A 492 32.72 17.14 4.91
CA VAL A 492 32.66 16.02 5.87
C VAL A 492 33.99 15.83 6.62
N GLU A 493 35.14 16.01 5.95
CA GLU A 493 36.47 15.96 6.61
C GLU A 493 36.63 17.05 7.68
N ARG A 494 36.16 18.27 7.39
CA ARG A 494 36.32 19.44 8.27
C ARG A 494 35.33 19.45 9.43
N TYR A 495 34.07 19.10 9.17
CA TYR A 495 32.96 19.32 10.11
C TYR A 495 32.26 18.02 10.56
N GLY A 496 32.66 16.86 10.04
CA GLY A 496 32.01 15.57 10.29
C GLY A 496 30.68 15.41 9.57
N LEU A 497 30.10 14.20 9.56
CA LEU A 497 28.84 13.93 8.85
C LEU A 497 27.62 14.72 9.38
N ALA A 498 27.61 15.04 10.68
CA ALA A 498 26.49 15.73 11.33
C ALA A 498 26.27 17.17 10.84
N CYS A 499 27.21 17.74 10.08
CA CYS A 499 27.05 19.07 9.49
C CYS A 499 26.13 19.09 8.26
N VAL A 500 25.71 17.92 7.75
CA VAL A 500 24.79 17.79 6.63
C VAL A 500 23.40 17.41 7.14
N GLN A 501 22.37 18.04 6.60
CA GLN A 501 20.97 17.74 6.92
C GLN A 501 20.21 17.28 5.67
N HIS A 502 19.28 16.34 5.86
CA HIS A 502 18.39 15.84 4.82
C HIS A 502 16.99 16.43 4.99
N ILE A 503 16.42 16.93 3.90
CA ILE A 503 15.00 17.25 3.82
C ILE A 503 14.35 16.21 2.93
N ALA A 504 13.56 15.32 3.55
CA ALA A 504 12.87 14.22 2.88
C ALA A 504 11.64 14.70 2.08
N GLU A 505 11.88 15.57 1.10
CA GLU A 505 10.90 16.10 0.16
C GLU A 505 11.58 16.35 -1.20
N PRO A 506 10.98 15.96 -2.33
CA PRO A 506 11.61 16.21 -3.62
C PRO A 506 11.68 17.69 -3.96
N LEU A 507 12.89 18.24 -4.08
CA LEU A 507 13.11 19.66 -4.38
C LEU A 507 12.90 19.99 -5.86
N LEU A 508 13.36 19.08 -6.73
CA LEU A 508 13.40 19.28 -8.18
C LEU A 508 12.76 18.10 -8.91
N VAL A 509 12.21 18.39 -10.08
CA VAL A 509 12.03 17.46 -11.19
C VAL A 509 13.20 17.66 -12.15
N ALA A 510 14.14 16.73 -12.16
CA ALA A 510 15.34 16.78 -12.98
C ALA A 510 15.34 15.66 -14.03
N ALA A 511 16.04 15.87 -15.14
CA ALA A 511 16.21 14.83 -16.16
C ALA A 511 16.97 13.61 -15.59
N ALA A 512 16.57 12.42 -16.01
CA ALA A 512 17.32 11.20 -15.74
C ALA A 512 18.75 11.33 -16.27
N GLN A 513 19.74 11.12 -15.39
CA GLN A 513 21.12 11.08 -15.82
C GLN A 513 21.47 9.71 -16.39
N THR A 514 22.17 9.73 -17.52
CA THR A 514 22.87 8.55 -18.03
C THR A 514 24.03 8.27 -17.09
N LEU A 515 23.91 7.22 -16.28
CA LEU A 515 24.97 6.80 -15.39
C LEU A 515 26.15 6.26 -16.19
N GLN A 516 27.36 6.74 -15.89
CA GLN A 516 28.61 6.38 -16.55
C GLN A 516 29.73 6.27 -15.51
N SER A 517 30.85 5.65 -15.88
CA SER A 517 32.04 5.67 -15.03
C SER A 517 32.73 7.03 -15.14
N ASP A 518 32.97 7.68 -14.01
CA ASP A 518 33.62 9.00 -13.95
C ASP A 518 34.97 8.91 -13.20
N ALA A 519 36.05 9.30 -13.88
CA ALA A 519 37.40 9.30 -13.33
C ALA A 519 37.62 10.45 -12.33
N ASP A 520 36.90 11.57 -12.48
CA ASP A 520 36.98 12.68 -11.54
C ASP A 520 36.33 12.32 -10.20
N GLU A 521 35.23 11.54 -10.22
CA GLU A 521 34.64 10.98 -8.99
C GLU A 521 35.66 10.07 -8.26
N GLN A 522 36.32 9.18 -8.98
CA GLN A 522 37.36 8.30 -8.41
C GLN A 522 38.52 9.10 -7.79
N ARG A 523 38.95 10.18 -8.45
CA ARG A 523 39.98 11.08 -7.93
C ARG A 523 39.53 11.81 -6.66
N ALA A 524 38.29 12.29 -6.63
CA ALA A 524 37.72 12.95 -5.45
C ALA A 524 37.64 11.98 -4.26
N ILE A 525 37.17 10.75 -4.48
CA ILE A 525 37.13 9.70 -3.46
C ILE A 525 38.54 9.33 -2.98
N ALA A 526 39.49 9.11 -3.89
CA ALA A 526 40.86 8.76 -3.52
C ALA A 526 41.54 9.85 -2.69
N ARG A 527 41.34 11.13 -3.03
CA ARG A 527 41.81 12.27 -2.23
C ARG A 527 41.22 12.27 -0.82
N HIS A 528 39.91 12.04 -0.72
CA HIS A 528 39.22 11.96 0.57
C HIS A 528 39.76 10.82 1.44
N LEU A 529 39.95 9.63 0.86
CA LEU A 529 40.50 8.48 1.58
C LEU A 529 41.93 8.75 2.07
N ALA A 530 42.77 9.37 1.24
CA ALA A 530 44.12 9.77 1.65
C ALA A 530 44.11 10.78 2.80
N ALA A 531 43.20 11.78 2.78
CA ALA A 531 43.04 12.76 3.86
C ALA A 531 42.60 12.10 5.19
N ARG A 532 41.89 10.97 5.11
CA ARG A 532 41.50 10.15 6.26
C ARG A 532 42.56 9.15 6.73
N GLY A 533 43.73 9.13 6.09
CA GLY A 533 44.85 8.25 6.45
C GLY A 533 44.94 6.95 5.63
N TYR A 534 44.10 6.75 4.63
CA TYR A 534 44.12 5.58 3.74
C TYR A 534 44.83 5.91 2.41
N ALA A 535 46.12 6.26 2.49
CA ALA A 535 46.90 6.71 1.33
C ALA A 535 47.03 5.64 0.23
N ASP A 536 46.99 4.35 0.60
CA ASP A 536 47.10 3.23 -0.32
C ASP A 536 45.74 2.69 -0.81
N ALA A 537 44.62 3.29 -0.39
CA ALA A 537 43.29 2.83 -0.77
C ALA A 537 43.06 2.87 -2.29
N ARG A 538 42.26 1.92 -2.78
CA ARG A 538 41.92 1.78 -4.20
C ARG A 538 40.44 2.00 -4.41
N VAL A 539 40.12 2.80 -5.41
CA VAL A 539 38.75 3.08 -5.84
C VAL A 539 38.54 2.42 -7.20
N HIS A 540 37.57 1.53 -7.28
CA HIS A 540 37.27 0.75 -8.47
C HIS A 540 35.89 1.10 -9.01
N SER A 541 35.73 1.13 -10.33
CA SER A 541 34.40 1.19 -10.95
C SER A 541 33.70 -0.16 -10.81
N ALA A 542 32.56 -0.18 -10.12
CA ALA A 542 31.72 -1.37 -9.92
C ALA A 542 30.54 -1.47 -10.92
N GLY A 543 30.45 -0.49 -11.82
CA GLY A 543 29.42 -0.38 -12.84
C GLY A 543 29.18 1.10 -13.19
N PRO A 544 28.25 1.41 -14.10
CA PRO A 544 27.93 2.79 -14.43
C PRO A 544 27.43 3.55 -13.19
N GLY A 545 28.06 4.68 -12.85
CA GLY A 545 27.73 5.52 -11.69
C GLY A 545 28.02 4.89 -10.33
N ARG A 546 28.77 3.77 -10.28
CA ARG A 546 29.02 3.01 -9.04
C ARG A 546 30.49 2.77 -8.79
N HIS A 547 30.89 2.92 -7.53
CA HIS A 547 32.26 2.68 -7.07
C HIS A 547 32.33 1.69 -5.92
N ALA A 548 33.45 1.00 -5.83
CA ALA A 548 33.81 0.15 -4.71
C ALA A 548 35.16 0.62 -4.15
N VAL A 549 35.29 0.61 -2.82
CA VAL A 549 36.47 1.10 -2.12
C VAL A 549 37.16 -0.06 -1.41
N ASP A 550 38.43 -0.29 -1.74
CA ASP A 550 39.32 -1.16 -0.97
C ASP A 550 40.24 -0.27 -0.13
N TYR A 551 40.07 -0.26 1.19
CA TYR A 551 40.79 0.63 2.11
C TYR A 551 42.27 0.27 2.31
N GLN A 552 42.68 -0.94 1.89
CA GLN A 552 44.07 -1.44 1.96
C GLN A 552 44.68 -1.36 3.36
N HIS A 553 44.00 -1.96 4.35
CA HIS A 553 44.51 -2.03 5.71
C HIS A 553 45.83 -2.83 5.78
N ALA A 554 46.82 -2.29 6.49
CA ALA A 554 48.07 -3.01 6.75
C ALA A 554 47.91 -4.14 7.78
N GLN A 555 46.86 -4.07 8.60
CA GLN A 555 46.56 -5.04 9.64
C GLN A 555 45.89 -6.28 9.05
N GLN A 556 46.32 -7.45 9.53
CA GLN A 556 45.70 -8.73 9.22
C GLN A 556 45.31 -9.42 10.54
N PRO A 557 44.24 -8.96 11.21
CA PRO A 557 43.84 -9.53 12.49
C PRO A 557 43.38 -10.98 12.33
N LEU A 558 43.52 -11.76 13.41
CA LEU A 558 42.89 -13.07 13.48
C LEU A 558 41.37 -12.90 13.60
N VAL A 559 40.62 -13.57 12.73
CA VAL A 559 39.15 -13.63 12.78
C VAL A 559 38.70 -14.93 13.46
N SER A 560 37.89 -14.82 14.51
CA SER A 560 37.20 -15.96 15.11
C SER A 560 35.81 -16.10 14.52
N ILE A 561 35.62 -17.10 13.65
CA ILE A 561 34.33 -17.45 13.05
C ILE A 561 33.58 -18.35 14.02
N LEU A 562 32.45 -17.88 14.55
CA LEU A 562 31.65 -18.62 15.53
C LEU A 562 30.38 -19.16 14.86
N VAL A 563 30.25 -20.49 14.84
CA VAL A 563 29.11 -21.19 14.26
C VAL A 563 28.36 -21.92 15.37
N LEU A 564 27.13 -21.50 15.64
CA LEU A 564 26.25 -22.20 16.58
C LEU A 564 25.71 -23.46 15.92
N VAL A 565 25.93 -24.62 16.55
CA VAL A 565 25.49 -25.91 16.05
C VAL A 565 24.05 -26.16 16.51
N ASP A 566 23.12 -26.26 15.57
CA ASP A 566 21.67 -26.30 15.82
C ASP A 566 21.02 -27.69 15.59
N GLY A 567 21.82 -28.76 15.64
CA GLY A 567 21.34 -30.14 15.49
C GLY A 567 21.32 -30.66 14.04
N ARG A 568 21.48 -29.79 13.02
CA ARG A 568 21.40 -30.17 11.60
C ARG A 568 22.79 -30.42 11.01
N LEU A 569 23.31 -31.63 11.21
CA LEU A 569 24.65 -32.03 10.75
C LEU A 569 24.97 -31.65 9.28
N PRO A 570 24.09 -31.88 8.28
CA PRO A 570 24.41 -31.53 6.89
C PRO A 570 24.64 -30.04 6.64
N GLN A 571 23.99 -29.16 7.41
CA GLN A 571 24.19 -27.72 7.27
C GLN A 571 25.57 -27.33 7.80
N VAL A 572 25.88 -27.74 9.03
CA VAL A 572 27.15 -27.44 9.71
C VAL A 572 28.34 -28.00 8.92
N GLN A 573 28.20 -29.21 8.36
CA GLN A 573 29.23 -29.80 7.49
C GLN A 573 29.48 -28.95 6.25
N ARG A 574 28.43 -28.61 5.48
CA ARG A 574 28.57 -27.76 4.29
C ARG A 574 29.16 -26.39 4.63
N CYS A 575 28.74 -25.80 5.73
CA CYS A 575 29.26 -24.52 6.22
C CYS A 575 30.77 -24.64 6.47
N LEU A 576 31.20 -25.59 7.31
CA LEU A 576 32.62 -25.79 7.62
C LEU A 576 33.45 -26.13 6.38
N GLU A 577 32.99 -27.05 5.54
CA GLU A 577 33.66 -27.44 4.30
C GLU A 577 33.83 -26.23 3.36
N SER A 578 32.79 -25.41 3.19
CA SER A 578 32.87 -24.24 2.33
C SER A 578 33.83 -23.17 2.88
N ILE A 579 33.87 -22.97 4.20
CA ILE A 579 34.83 -22.05 4.83
C ILE A 579 36.26 -22.51 4.56
N LEU A 580 36.55 -23.80 4.78
CA LEU A 580 37.89 -24.35 4.59
C LEU A 580 38.33 -24.38 3.12
N ALA A 581 37.40 -24.69 2.21
CA ALA A 581 37.71 -24.83 0.79
C ALA A 581 37.79 -23.48 0.05
N ASN A 582 36.97 -22.50 0.46
CA ASN A 582 36.73 -21.29 -0.31
C ASN A 582 37.14 -20.00 0.42
N THR A 583 37.95 -20.03 1.48
CA THR A 583 38.43 -18.80 2.14
C THR A 583 39.89 -18.54 1.81
N ALA A 584 40.20 -17.42 1.16
CA ALA A 584 41.57 -17.03 0.80
C ALA A 584 42.33 -16.40 1.98
N TYR A 585 41.63 -15.66 2.85
CA TYR A 585 42.24 -15.04 4.02
C TYR A 585 42.84 -16.09 4.96
N PRO A 586 44.14 -16.02 5.32
CA PRO A 586 44.79 -17.10 6.05
C PRO A 586 44.65 -17.02 7.58
N HIS A 587 44.29 -15.85 8.13
CA HIS A 587 44.28 -15.59 9.57
C HIS A 587 42.88 -15.74 10.18
N TYR A 588 42.35 -16.96 10.18
CA TYR A 588 41.08 -17.25 10.85
C TYR A 588 41.13 -18.53 11.66
N GLU A 589 40.25 -18.62 12.66
CA GLU A 589 39.88 -19.86 13.34
C GLU A 589 38.35 -20.05 13.28
N VAL A 590 37.90 -21.30 13.35
CA VAL A 590 36.49 -21.65 13.40
C VAL A 590 36.17 -22.28 14.75
N LEU A 591 35.18 -21.73 15.45
CA LEU A 591 34.66 -22.26 16.71
C LEU A 591 33.26 -22.81 16.48
N LEU A 592 33.11 -24.12 16.62
CA LEU A 592 31.82 -24.80 16.61
C LEU A 592 31.26 -24.78 18.03
N LEU A 593 30.15 -24.09 18.24
CA LEU A 593 29.52 -23.93 19.55
C LEU A 593 28.43 -25.00 19.69
N ASP A 594 28.73 -26.04 20.46
CA ASP A 594 27.82 -27.14 20.75
C ASP A 594 27.03 -26.86 22.04
N ARG A 595 25.71 -26.77 21.94
CA ARG A 595 24.78 -26.59 23.08
C ARG A 595 24.16 -27.92 23.48
N ASP A 596 25.02 -28.87 23.86
CA ASP A 596 24.62 -30.21 24.30
C ASP A 596 23.73 -30.92 23.25
N SER A 597 24.23 -31.01 22.02
CA SER A 597 23.52 -31.64 20.91
C SER A 597 23.11 -33.07 21.24
N THR A 598 21.83 -33.39 21.11
CA THR A 598 21.30 -34.72 21.45
C THR A 598 21.38 -35.73 20.28
N ALA A 599 21.56 -35.23 19.05
CA ALA A 599 21.66 -36.05 17.84
C ALA A 599 22.97 -36.87 17.83
N PRO A 600 22.91 -38.23 17.79
CA PRO A 600 24.09 -39.08 17.83
C PRO A 600 25.12 -38.77 16.74
N ASP A 601 24.68 -38.69 15.48
CA ASP A 601 25.57 -38.47 14.33
C ASP A 601 26.33 -37.13 14.43
N LEU A 602 25.67 -36.09 14.96
CA LEU A 602 26.29 -34.78 15.16
C LEU A 602 27.32 -34.82 16.29
N ARG A 603 27.01 -35.49 17.41
CA ARG A 603 27.97 -35.66 18.50
C ARG A 603 29.20 -36.44 18.05
N ASP A 604 29.01 -37.53 17.33
CA ASP A 604 30.09 -38.36 16.82
C ASP A 604 30.97 -37.56 15.84
N TRP A 605 30.34 -36.78 14.95
CA TRP A 605 31.06 -35.89 14.05
C TRP A 605 31.85 -34.81 14.80
N LEU A 606 31.25 -34.11 15.77
CA LEU A 606 31.94 -33.10 16.58
C LEU A 606 33.10 -33.70 17.40
N ALA A 607 32.91 -34.89 17.97
CA ALA A 607 33.98 -35.63 18.65
C ALA A 607 35.11 -36.01 17.69
N GLY A 608 34.77 -36.39 16.46
CA GLY A 608 35.74 -36.62 15.38
C GLY A 608 36.55 -35.37 15.04
N ILE A 609 35.90 -34.21 14.89
CA ILE A 609 36.58 -32.93 14.65
C ILE A 609 37.54 -32.58 15.79
N ASP A 610 37.09 -32.73 17.04
CA ASP A 610 37.89 -32.48 18.24
C ASP A 610 39.13 -33.42 18.30
N ALA A 611 38.95 -34.69 17.94
CA ALA A 611 40.01 -35.70 17.90
C ALA A 611 41.08 -35.46 16.81
N LEU A 612 40.75 -34.75 15.72
CA LEU A 612 41.73 -34.36 14.70
C LEU A 612 42.77 -33.36 15.24
N GLY A 613 42.47 -32.65 16.34
CA GLY A 613 43.40 -31.73 17.00
C GLY A 613 43.82 -30.54 16.12
N LEU A 614 42.98 -30.15 15.16
CA LEU A 614 43.26 -29.06 14.23
C LEU A 614 43.28 -27.73 15.00
N GLN A 615 44.42 -27.03 15.03
CA GLN A 615 44.52 -25.74 15.74
C GLN A 615 43.58 -24.66 15.18
N GLN A 616 43.18 -24.79 13.91
CA GLN A 616 42.31 -23.87 13.21
C GLN A 616 40.82 -24.09 13.49
N ILE A 617 40.41 -25.26 14.00
CA ILE A 617 39.01 -25.62 14.25
C ILE A 617 38.87 -26.10 15.69
N ARG A 618 38.02 -25.46 16.47
CA ARG A 618 37.79 -25.81 17.88
C ARG A 618 36.32 -26.07 18.14
N VAL A 619 36.03 -27.09 18.94
CA VAL A 619 34.69 -27.39 19.42
C VAL A 619 34.57 -26.89 20.86
N LEU A 620 33.63 -25.97 21.11
CA LEU A 620 33.31 -25.50 22.46
C LEU A 620 31.97 -26.09 22.88
N ARG A 621 31.96 -26.80 24.01
CA ARG A 621 30.76 -27.48 24.54
C ARG A 621 30.17 -26.68 25.70
N PHE A 622 28.89 -26.38 25.61
CA PHE A 622 28.11 -25.68 26.60
C PHE A 622 26.94 -26.57 27.05
N ALA A 623 26.48 -26.39 28.29
CA ALA A 623 25.27 -27.06 28.78
C ALA A 623 24.04 -26.62 27.95
N ALA A 624 23.00 -27.45 27.89
CA ALA A 624 21.76 -27.13 27.19
C ALA A 624 21.00 -25.94 27.82
N GLU A 625 21.11 -25.77 29.14
CA GLU A 625 20.25 -24.86 29.91
C GLU A 625 20.37 -23.37 29.56
N PRO A 626 21.57 -22.78 29.35
CA PRO A 626 21.66 -21.37 28.99
C PRO A 626 21.00 -21.06 27.63
N ALA A 627 20.39 -19.88 27.54
CA ALA A 627 19.86 -19.35 26.29
C ALA A 627 20.97 -19.21 25.23
N ARG A 628 20.58 -19.16 23.95
CA ARG A 628 21.50 -19.02 22.81
C ARG A 628 22.44 -17.84 23.00
N GLU A 629 21.88 -16.71 23.41
CA GLU A 629 22.55 -15.41 23.57
C GLU A 629 23.61 -15.50 24.68
N ALA A 630 23.30 -16.21 25.77
CA ALA A 630 24.25 -16.46 26.85
C ALA A 630 25.44 -17.30 26.38
N VAL A 631 25.19 -18.31 25.55
CA VAL A 631 26.24 -19.14 24.96
C VAL A 631 27.12 -18.34 24.01
N CYS A 632 26.51 -17.53 23.14
CA CYS A 632 27.25 -16.62 22.27
C CYS A 632 28.12 -15.65 23.08
N ASN A 633 27.58 -15.02 24.12
CA ASN A 633 28.33 -14.10 24.98
C ASN A 633 29.51 -14.80 25.68
N ALA A 634 29.31 -16.00 26.21
CA ALA A 634 30.36 -16.79 26.83
C ALA A 634 31.43 -17.23 25.80
N ALA A 635 31.02 -17.63 24.59
CA ALA A 635 31.92 -18.05 23.53
C ALA A 635 32.86 -16.93 23.08
N ALA A 636 32.39 -15.67 23.04
CA ALA A 636 33.23 -14.52 22.73
C ALA A 636 34.43 -14.38 23.69
N GLY A 637 34.31 -14.83 24.94
CA GLY A 637 35.41 -14.89 25.90
C GLY A 637 36.51 -15.91 25.58
N HIS A 638 36.19 -16.95 24.80
CA HIS A 638 37.09 -18.07 24.47
C HIS A 638 37.79 -17.92 23.09
N THR A 639 37.46 -16.85 22.37
CA THR A 639 38.04 -16.53 21.06
C THR A 639 39.47 -16.03 21.20
N ARG A 640 40.29 -16.33 20.18
CA ARG A 640 41.67 -15.84 20.06
C ARG A 640 41.76 -14.61 19.14
N GLY A 641 40.79 -14.45 18.23
CA GLY A 641 40.75 -13.37 17.26
C GLY A 641 40.38 -12.02 17.87
N ASP A 642 40.87 -10.97 17.23
CA ASP A 642 40.51 -9.58 17.54
C ASP A 642 39.15 -9.23 16.91
N MET A 643 38.76 -9.97 15.87
CA MET A 643 37.48 -9.83 15.17
C MET A 643 36.61 -11.06 15.43
N LEU A 644 35.34 -10.83 15.77
CA LEU A 644 34.32 -11.87 15.85
C LEU A 644 33.52 -11.87 14.56
N LEU A 645 33.23 -13.05 14.02
CA LEU A 645 32.24 -13.23 12.96
C LEU A 645 31.21 -14.26 13.41
N TRP A 646 29.99 -13.81 13.67
CA TRP A 646 28.84 -14.68 13.86
C TRP A 646 28.38 -15.19 12.50
N LEU A 647 28.35 -16.51 12.33
CA LEU A 647 27.95 -17.14 11.07
C LEU A 647 26.94 -18.25 11.32
N SER A 648 25.84 -18.22 10.57
CA SER A 648 24.81 -19.25 10.63
C SER A 648 25.36 -20.61 10.16
N ALA A 649 24.93 -21.69 10.81
CA ALA A 649 25.25 -23.05 10.40
C ALA A 649 24.75 -23.38 8.98
N GLY A 650 23.72 -22.67 8.50
CA GLY A 650 23.20 -22.82 7.14
C GLY A 650 23.96 -22.05 6.06
N ALA A 651 24.99 -21.26 6.42
CA ALA A 651 25.72 -20.44 5.47
C ALA A 651 26.71 -21.26 4.65
N ALA A 652 26.98 -20.84 3.41
CA ALA A 652 28.06 -21.39 2.59
C ALA A 652 28.78 -20.29 1.80
N VAL A 653 30.11 -20.37 1.79
CA VAL A 653 30.99 -19.38 1.14
C VAL A 653 30.94 -19.51 -0.38
N MET A 654 30.69 -18.40 -1.09
CA MET A 654 30.63 -18.36 -2.55
C MET A 654 31.92 -17.88 -3.23
N LYS A 655 32.58 -16.87 -2.65
CA LYS A 655 33.76 -16.22 -3.22
C LYS A 655 34.94 -16.28 -2.27
N ALA A 656 36.13 -16.44 -2.85
CA ALA A 656 37.38 -16.61 -2.10
C ALA A 656 37.69 -15.46 -1.14
N ASP A 657 37.34 -14.23 -1.54
CA ASP A 657 37.70 -12.97 -0.88
C ASP A 657 36.63 -12.46 0.09
N TRP A 658 35.60 -13.25 0.39
CA TRP A 658 34.43 -12.80 1.17
C TRP A 658 34.82 -12.24 2.56
N LEU A 659 35.82 -12.83 3.21
CA LEU A 659 36.23 -12.44 4.55
C LEU A 659 37.03 -11.14 4.52
N GLU A 660 37.87 -10.97 3.50
CA GLU A 660 38.56 -9.72 3.19
C GLU A 660 37.58 -8.58 2.90
N GLN A 661 36.48 -8.85 2.20
CA GLN A 661 35.44 -7.85 1.95
C GLN A 661 34.72 -7.41 3.25
N LEU A 662 34.50 -8.32 4.21
CA LEU A 662 33.98 -7.95 5.52
C LEU A 662 35.00 -7.13 6.33
N LEU A 663 36.25 -7.59 6.37
CA LEU A 663 37.35 -6.90 7.06
C LEU A 663 37.65 -5.51 6.50
N ASN A 664 37.47 -5.32 5.19
CA ASN A 664 37.65 -4.04 4.51
C ASN A 664 36.88 -2.91 5.21
N HIS A 665 35.66 -3.20 5.67
CA HIS A 665 34.85 -2.24 6.44
C HIS A 665 35.05 -2.39 7.95
N ALA A 666 35.17 -3.62 8.47
CA ALA A 666 35.17 -3.86 9.92
C ALA A 666 36.44 -3.33 10.63
N LEU A 667 37.53 -3.10 9.90
CA LEU A 667 38.76 -2.50 10.41
C LEU A 667 38.71 -0.97 10.52
N ARG A 668 37.64 -0.33 10.07
CA ARG A 668 37.48 1.12 10.21
C ARG A 668 37.05 1.48 11.65
N PRO A 669 37.70 2.45 12.29
CA PRO A 669 37.45 2.75 13.71
C PRO A 669 36.03 3.26 14.00
N GLU A 670 35.36 3.87 13.02
CA GLU A 670 33.96 4.31 13.15
C GLU A 670 32.90 3.23 12.87
N VAL A 671 33.31 2.02 12.44
CA VAL A 671 32.40 0.92 12.09
C VAL A 671 32.26 -0.03 13.27
N GLY A 672 31.01 -0.26 13.67
CA GLY A 672 30.67 -1.15 14.80
C GLY A 672 30.33 -2.56 14.37
N ALA A 673 29.67 -2.73 13.23
CA ALA A 673 29.28 -4.04 12.71
C ALA A 673 29.25 -4.06 11.17
N VAL A 674 29.54 -5.23 10.59
CA VAL A 674 29.53 -5.46 9.14
C VAL A 674 28.83 -6.77 8.81
N ALA A 675 27.97 -6.78 7.79
CA ALA A 675 27.30 -7.98 7.32
C ALA A 675 27.38 -8.15 5.81
N GLY A 676 27.45 -9.40 5.37
CA GLY A 676 27.45 -9.76 3.95
C GLY A 676 26.04 -9.87 3.35
N LYS A 677 25.99 -9.97 2.02
CA LYS A 677 24.80 -10.33 1.25
C LYS A 677 24.55 -11.83 1.33
N LEU A 678 23.36 -12.20 1.79
CA LEU A 678 22.95 -13.61 1.89
C LEU A 678 21.94 -13.94 0.79
N LEU A 679 22.18 -15.04 0.10
CA LEU A 679 21.39 -15.52 -1.04
C LEU A 679 20.81 -16.91 -0.76
N ARG A 680 19.54 -17.12 -1.05
CA ARG A 680 18.90 -18.44 -0.97
C ARG A 680 19.36 -19.32 -2.13
N GLY A 681 19.17 -20.64 -2.01
CA GLY A 681 19.54 -21.61 -3.05
C GLY A 681 18.81 -21.43 -4.39
N ASP A 682 17.72 -20.66 -4.43
CA ASP A 682 16.97 -20.31 -5.64
C ASP A 682 17.48 -19.02 -6.33
N GLY A 683 18.56 -18.42 -5.83
CA GLY A 683 19.15 -17.20 -6.38
C GLY A 683 18.47 -15.91 -5.91
N THR A 684 17.53 -15.98 -4.96
CA THR A 684 16.91 -14.81 -4.37
C THR A 684 17.67 -14.27 -3.16
N VAL A 685 17.52 -12.98 -2.90
CA VAL A 685 18.11 -12.29 -1.76
C VAL A 685 17.38 -12.70 -0.47
N HIS A 686 18.14 -13.10 0.55
CA HIS A 686 17.66 -13.29 1.91
C HIS A 686 18.01 -12.12 2.84
N HIS A 687 19.18 -11.51 2.65
CA HIS A 687 19.61 -10.37 3.46
C HIS A 687 20.42 -9.39 2.61
N ALA A 688 20.04 -8.12 2.65
CA ALA A 688 20.78 -7.00 2.09
C ALA A 688 20.68 -5.74 2.98
N GLY A 689 20.64 -5.95 4.30
CA GLY A 689 20.31 -4.94 5.31
C GLY A 689 18.90 -5.14 5.89
N LEU A 690 18.64 -4.50 7.04
CA LEU A 690 17.33 -4.49 7.70
C LEU A 690 16.77 -3.06 7.72
N LEU A 691 15.46 -2.95 7.49
CA LEU A 691 14.68 -1.71 7.55
C LEU A 691 13.79 -1.78 8.79
N LEU A 692 13.89 -0.78 9.66
CA LEU A 692 13.17 -0.75 10.93
C LEU A 692 11.76 -0.17 10.75
N GLY A 693 10.81 -0.68 11.55
CA GLY A 693 9.41 -0.24 11.52
C GLY A 693 8.64 -0.63 10.26
N LEU A 694 9.33 -1.09 9.20
CA LEU A 694 8.74 -1.75 8.04
C LEU A 694 8.40 -3.19 8.45
N GLY A 695 7.11 -3.49 8.52
CA GLY A 695 6.65 -4.71 9.19
C GLY A 695 6.92 -4.70 10.70
N ALA A 696 6.62 -5.81 11.36
CA ALA A 696 6.76 -5.93 12.81
C ALA A 696 8.02 -6.73 13.18
N PRO A 697 9.01 -6.15 13.90
CA PRO A 697 9.42 -4.75 14.08
C PRO A 697 10.52 -4.29 13.10
N ALA A 698 11.01 -5.19 12.23
CA ALA A 698 11.96 -4.91 11.16
C ALA A 698 11.79 -5.90 10.01
N ALA A 699 12.09 -5.47 8.78
CA ALA A 699 12.03 -6.29 7.57
C ALA A 699 13.36 -6.33 6.83
N ARG A 700 13.59 -7.38 6.05
CA ARG A 700 14.79 -7.54 5.22
C ARG A 700 14.67 -6.71 3.95
N ALA A 701 15.63 -5.81 3.73
CA ALA A 701 15.67 -5.01 2.52
C ALA A 701 15.85 -5.93 1.29
N PHE A 702 15.02 -5.72 0.26
CA PHE A 702 15.06 -6.45 -1.02
C PHE A 702 14.87 -7.97 -0.90
N GLU A 703 14.27 -8.48 0.17
CA GLU A 703 14.01 -9.92 0.28
C GLU A 703 13.17 -10.43 -0.90
N GLY A 704 13.58 -11.57 -1.47
CA GLY A 704 12.92 -12.19 -2.63
C GLY A 704 13.26 -11.55 -3.98
N HIS A 705 14.06 -10.49 -4.03
CA HIS A 705 14.63 -9.98 -5.29
C HIS A 705 15.70 -10.94 -5.82
N ALA A 706 15.95 -10.95 -7.13
CA ALA A 706 17.09 -11.70 -7.68
C ALA A 706 18.41 -11.06 -7.26
N PHE A 707 19.46 -11.88 -7.10
CA PHE A 707 20.75 -11.45 -6.57
C PHE A 707 21.44 -10.35 -7.40
N ASP A 708 21.14 -10.25 -8.69
CA ASP A 708 21.72 -9.33 -9.67
C ASP A 708 20.80 -8.14 -10.02
N GLU A 709 19.61 -8.03 -9.40
CA GLU A 709 18.79 -6.83 -9.50
C GLU A 709 19.54 -5.62 -8.93
N SER A 710 19.32 -4.45 -9.53
CA SER A 710 19.82 -3.19 -9.00
C SER A 710 19.15 -2.82 -7.66
N GLY A 711 17.86 -3.13 -7.52
CA GLY A 711 17.04 -2.60 -6.43
C GLY A 711 16.84 -1.08 -6.53
N TYR A 712 16.13 -0.54 -5.54
CA TYR A 712 15.84 0.89 -5.46
C TYR A 712 17.15 1.70 -5.32
N LEU A 713 17.35 2.72 -6.17
CA LEU A 713 18.58 3.51 -6.27
C LEU A 713 19.87 2.67 -6.38
N GLN A 714 19.80 1.51 -7.02
CA GLN A 714 20.91 0.54 -7.13
C GLN A 714 21.43 -0.01 -5.78
N ARG A 715 20.77 0.30 -4.66
CA ARG A 715 21.24 0.00 -3.30
C ARG A 715 21.52 -1.49 -3.07
N LEU A 716 20.86 -2.41 -3.77
CA LEU A 716 21.13 -3.84 -3.62
C LEU A 716 22.55 -4.27 -4.06
N GLN A 717 23.26 -3.38 -4.77
CA GLN A 717 24.58 -3.61 -5.34
C GLN A 717 25.66 -2.66 -4.76
N LEU A 718 25.33 -1.88 -3.72
CA LEU A 718 26.24 -0.90 -3.12
C LEU A 718 26.62 -1.31 -1.70
N ASP A 719 27.88 -1.07 -1.35
CA ASP A 719 28.29 -1.00 0.05
C ASP A 719 27.62 0.23 0.66
N GLN A 720 26.91 0.04 1.77
CA GLN A 720 26.11 1.13 2.37
C GLN A 720 25.86 0.87 3.84
N ASN A 721 25.35 1.88 4.53
CA ASN A 721 24.99 1.75 5.93
C ASN A 721 23.49 1.50 6.09
N TYR A 722 23.18 0.66 7.08
CA TYR A 722 21.83 0.45 7.60
C TYR A 722 21.86 0.70 9.10
N THR A 723 20.69 0.90 9.71
CA THR A 723 20.61 1.05 11.15
C THR A 723 20.74 -0.31 11.86
N ALA A 724 20.33 -1.40 11.20
CA ALA A 724 20.54 -2.78 11.68
C ALA A 724 20.89 -3.77 10.56
N LEU A 725 21.51 -4.89 10.94
CA LEU A 725 21.99 -5.96 10.07
C LEU A 725 21.62 -7.34 10.68
N SER A 726 21.57 -8.38 9.85
CA SER A 726 21.32 -9.77 10.31
C SER A 726 22.52 -10.38 11.04
N GLY A 727 22.23 -11.08 12.14
CA GLY A 727 23.17 -11.90 12.91
C GLY A 727 23.58 -13.22 12.23
N GLU A 728 23.06 -13.51 11.04
CA GLU A 728 23.40 -14.74 10.28
C GLU A 728 24.77 -14.66 9.60
N CYS A 729 25.29 -13.45 9.41
CA CYS A 729 26.65 -13.15 8.98
C CYS A 729 27.01 -11.75 9.49
N LEU A 730 27.51 -11.66 10.73
CA LEU A 730 27.77 -10.39 11.43
C LEU A 730 29.18 -10.35 11.99
N MET A 731 30.03 -9.50 11.43
CA MET A 731 31.39 -9.24 11.86
C MET A 731 31.48 -7.97 12.71
N LEU A 732 32.25 -8.02 13.80
CA LEU A 732 32.54 -6.86 14.64
C LEU A 732 33.81 -7.06 15.48
N PRO A 733 34.47 -5.97 15.93
CA PRO A 733 35.58 -6.07 16.86
C PRO A 733 35.16 -6.77 18.16
N ARG A 734 35.98 -7.70 18.63
CA ARG A 734 35.71 -8.48 19.86
C ARG A 734 35.53 -7.59 21.07
N GLN A 735 36.42 -6.62 21.25
CA GLN A 735 36.37 -5.73 22.41
C GLN A 735 35.08 -4.89 22.39
N LEU A 736 34.67 -4.42 21.21
CA LEU A 736 33.43 -3.66 21.07
C LEU A 736 32.19 -4.50 21.40
N PHE A 737 32.14 -5.77 21.00
CA PHE A 737 31.05 -6.67 21.39
C PHE A 737 30.97 -6.84 22.91
N ILE A 738 32.11 -6.99 23.58
CA ILE A 738 32.19 -7.12 25.04
C ILE A 738 31.76 -5.82 25.72
N ASP A 739 32.27 -4.68 25.27
CA ASP A 739 31.99 -3.36 25.83
C ASP A 739 30.53 -2.95 25.63
N ALA A 740 29.91 -3.37 24.53
CA ALA A 740 28.48 -3.20 24.30
C ALA A 740 27.61 -4.09 25.21
N GLY A 741 28.19 -5.07 25.91
CA GLY A 741 27.49 -6.03 26.78
C GLY A 741 27.00 -7.28 26.06
N GLY A 742 27.49 -7.57 24.85
CA GLY A 742 27.10 -8.71 24.03
C GLY A 742 25.64 -8.68 23.58
N PHE A 743 25.06 -9.85 23.31
CA PHE A 743 23.63 -10.02 23.04
C PHE A 743 22.81 -9.89 24.33
N ALA A 744 21.65 -9.22 24.25
CA ALA A 744 20.75 -9.10 25.38
C ALA A 744 20.22 -10.48 25.82
N LEU A 745 20.13 -10.72 27.12
CA LEU A 745 19.67 -12.00 27.69
C LEU A 745 18.17 -12.04 27.99
N GLU A 746 17.45 -10.94 27.70
CA GLU A 746 16.01 -10.86 27.84
C GLU A 746 15.33 -11.78 26.82
N PRO A 747 14.53 -12.78 27.23
CA PRO A 747 13.94 -13.75 26.30
C PRO A 747 13.10 -13.11 25.19
N ALA A 748 12.40 -12.01 25.49
CA ALA A 748 11.59 -11.27 24.53
C ALA A 748 12.42 -10.55 23.44
N LEU A 749 13.71 -10.35 23.66
CA LEU A 749 14.62 -9.78 22.66
C LEU A 749 15.40 -10.84 21.88
N ALA A 750 15.28 -12.13 22.22
CA ALA A 750 16.14 -13.19 21.65
C ALA A 750 16.05 -13.26 20.11
N GLN A 751 14.84 -13.13 19.56
CA GLN A 751 14.61 -13.15 18.10
C GLN A 751 15.23 -11.94 17.37
N TRP A 752 15.47 -10.84 18.09
CA TRP A 752 15.94 -9.55 17.56
C TRP A 752 17.25 -9.12 18.22
N SER A 753 18.01 -10.07 18.76
CA SER A 753 19.21 -9.80 19.55
C SER A 753 20.33 -9.14 18.72
N ASP A 754 20.39 -9.46 17.43
CA ASP A 754 21.23 -8.83 16.42
C ASP A 754 20.80 -7.39 16.12
N VAL A 755 19.50 -7.16 15.93
CA VAL A 755 18.93 -5.82 15.74
C VAL A 755 19.18 -4.96 16.97
N ASP A 756 18.88 -5.44 18.17
CA ASP A 756 19.14 -4.74 19.43
C ASP A 756 20.61 -4.37 19.61
N LEU A 757 21.53 -5.28 19.29
CA LEU A 757 22.97 -5.01 19.33
C LEU A 757 23.35 -3.92 18.33
N CYS A 758 22.90 -4.02 17.07
CA CYS A 758 23.17 -2.99 16.04
C CYS A 758 22.63 -1.62 16.46
N LEU A 759 21.45 -1.57 17.08
CA LEU A 759 20.84 -0.34 17.59
C LEU A 759 21.62 0.27 18.76
N ARG A 760 22.14 -0.55 19.68
CA ARG A 760 23.03 -0.08 20.75
C ARG A 760 24.34 0.48 20.20
N LEU A 761 24.94 -0.21 19.21
CA LEU A 761 26.15 0.28 18.55
C LEU A 761 25.90 1.60 17.82
N HIS A 762 24.77 1.70 17.11
CA HIS A 762 24.36 2.93 16.44
C HIS A 762 24.14 4.09 17.44
N GLN A 763 23.47 3.83 18.57
CA GLN A 763 23.27 4.81 19.64
C GLN A 763 24.60 5.27 20.27
N ALA A 764 25.61 4.41 20.30
CA ALA A 764 26.97 4.74 20.73
C ALA A 764 27.80 5.49 19.67
N GLY A 765 27.24 5.75 18.48
CA GLY A 765 27.86 6.52 17.40
C GLY A 765 28.59 5.69 16.34
N TYR A 766 28.49 4.35 16.39
CA TYR A 766 29.11 3.47 15.40
C TYR A 766 28.23 3.26 14.16
N LEU A 767 28.87 3.00 13.03
CA LEU A 767 28.21 2.66 11.78
C LEU A 767 28.01 1.15 11.64
N ASN A 768 26.85 0.74 11.14
CA ASN A 768 26.62 -0.64 10.69
C ASN A 768 26.68 -0.66 9.16
N VAL A 769 27.55 -1.51 8.59
CA VAL A 769 27.82 -1.54 7.14
C VAL A 769 27.33 -2.84 6.52
N PHE A 770 26.53 -2.72 5.47
CA PHE A 770 26.25 -3.81 4.54
C PHE A 770 27.33 -3.84 3.45
N ALA A 771 28.10 -4.94 3.40
CA ALA A 771 29.13 -5.18 2.39
C ALA A 771 28.54 -6.03 1.24
N ALA A 772 28.11 -5.37 0.17
CA ALA A 772 27.43 -6.01 -0.96
C ALA A 772 28.32 -7.01 -1.73
N ARG A 773 29.64 -6.83 -1.63
CA ARG A 773 30.67 -7.68 -2.25
C ARG A 773 30.92 -8.99 -1.49
N ALA A 774 30.67 -9.02 -0.18
CA ALA A 774 30.75 -10.23 0.63
C ALA A 774 29.48 -11.07 0.43
N GLN A 775 29.53 -12.07 -0.43
CA GLN A 775 28.36 -12.86 -0.86
C GLN A 775 28.45 -14.30 -0.35
N LEU A 776 27.38 -14.76 0.31
CA LEU A 776 27.25 -16.13 0.81
C LEU A 776 25.88 -16.70 0.44
N LEU A 777 25.83 -18.03 0.27
CA LEU A 777 24.57 -18.76 0.25
C LEU A 777 24.07 -18.98 1.68
N ILE A 778 22.76 -19.10 1.86
CA ILE A 778 22.12 -19.42 3.13
C ILE A 778 20.97 -20.41 2.92
N ASP A 779 21.00 -21.48 3.72
CA ASP A 779 19.86 -22.33 4.04
C ASP A 779 19.33 -21.87 5.41
N PRO A 780 18.38 -20.92 5.45
CA PRO A 780 18.10 -20.19 6.67
C PRO A 780 17.51 -21.09 7.76
N PRO A 781 17.72 -20.75 9.03
CA PRO A 781 17.05 -21.44 10.12
C PRO A 781 15.53 -21.31 10.01
N GLU A 782 14.81 -22.32 10.51
CA GLU A 782 13.36 -22.25 10.59
C GLU A 782 12.97 -21.09 11.52
N GLN A 783 12.32 -20.08 10.96
CA GLN A 783 12.00 -18.86 11.69
C GLN A 783 10.68 -19.07 12.43
N MET A 784 10.73 -19.05 13.76
CA MET A 784 9.52 -19.00 14.55
C MET A 784 8.86 -17.62 14.40
N PRO A 785 7.52 -17.53 14.29
CA PRO A 785 6.84 -16.24 14.27
C PRO A 785 7.19 -15.45 15.55
N ALA A 786 7.47 -14.16 15.40
CA ALA A 786 7.59 -13.26 16.54
C ALA A 786 6.28 -13.27 17.34
N THR A 787 6.39 -13.37 18.66
CA THR A 787 5.23 -13.24 19.53
C THR A 787 4.92 -11.76 19.76
N ALA A 788 3.69 -11.46 20.20
CA ALA A 788 3.33 -10.10 20.57
C ALA A 788 4.24 -9.52 21.67
N LEU A 789 4.74 -10.37 22.58
CA LEU A 789 5.67 -9.98 23.64
C LEU A 789 7.04 -9.59 23.07
N ASP A 790 7.51 -10.30 22.04
CA ASP A 790 8.81 -10.01 21.42
C ASP A 790 8.77 -8.64 20.73
N GLU A 791 7.69 -8.38 19.99
CA GLU A 791 7.45 -7.07 19.37
C GLU A 791 7.32 -5.95 20.40
N GLU A 792 6.58 -6.17 21.48
CA GLU A 792 6.42 -5.20 22.56
C GLU A 792 7.73 -4.79 23.21
N ALA A 793 8.64 -5.75 23.45
CA ALA A 793 9.96 -5.45 24.00
C ALA A 793 10.78 -4.57 23.05
N MET A 794 10.73 -4.88 21.74
CA MET A 794 11.39 -4.08 20.71
C MET A 794 10.80 -2.67 20.62
N TYR A 795 9.47 -2.51 20.61
CA TYR A 795 8.85 -1.19 20.58
C TYR A 795 9.11 -0.38 21.85
N ALA A 796 9.01 -1.00 23.03
CA ALA A 796 9.27 -0.31 24.29
C ALA A 796 10.68 0.28 24.36
N ARG A 797 11.66 -0.36 23.71
CA ARG A 797 13.06 0.07 23.70
C ARG A 797 13.43 0.97 22.52
N TRP A 798 12.88 0.71 21.33
CA TRP A 798 13.41 1.24 20.07
C TRP A 798 12.38 1.92 19.15
N LEU A 799 11.14 2.14 19.59
CA LEU A 799 10.09 2.75 18.77
C LEU A 799 10.49 4.07 18.08
N PRO A 800 11.22 5.02 18.70
CA PRO A 800 11.58 6.27 18.03
C PRO A 800 12.42 6.09 16.76
N VAL A 801 13.39 5.16 16.77
CA VAL A 801 14.24 4.88 15.60
C VAL A 801 13.51 3.99 14.59
N MET A 802 12.59 3.13 15.03
CA MET A 802 11.73 2.35 14.11
C MET A 802 10.74 3.24 13.36
N ALA A 803 10.21 4.28 14.02
CA ALA A 803 9.33 5.25 13.38
C ALA A 803 10.04 6.05 12.28
N ASN A 804 11.33 6.35 12.47
CA ASN A 804 12.12 7.22 11.60
C ASN A 804 13.51 6.63 11.36
N ASP A 805 13.57 5.46 10.71
CA ASP A 805 14.83 4.79 10.38
C ASP A 805 15.66 5.65 9.40
N PRO A 806 16.89 6.09 9.76
CA PRO A 806 17.74 6.85 8.85
C PRO A 806 18.02 6.14 7.51
N ALA A 807 17.96 4.80 7.46
CA ALA A 807 18.18 4.03 6.24
C ALA A 807 16.95 3.96 5.31
N TYR A 808 15.79 4.49 5.75
CA TYR A 808 14.50 4.37 5.09
C TYR A 808 13.75 5.71 5.02
N ASN A 809 13.54 6.21 3.80
CA ASN A 809 12.92 7.53 3.60
C ASN A 809 11.43 7.54 4.04
N PRO A 810 10.96 8.57 4.77
CA PRO A 810 9.58 8.65 5.26
C PRO A 810 8.52 8.81 4.15
N GLY A 811 8.92 9.07 2.92
CA GLY A 811 8.05 9.00 1.74
C GLY A 811 7.60 7.59 1.38
N PHE A 812 8.20 6.55 1.97
CA PHE A 812 7.81 5.15 1.79
C PHE A 812 6.87 4.63 2.88
N SER A 813 6.01 3.68 2.50
CA SER A 813 5.05 3.03 3.39
C SER A 813 5.73 2.09 4.39
N LEU A 814 5.24 2.03 5.63
CA LEU A 814 5.66 1.03 6.63
C LEU A 814 4.89 -0.30 6.56
N ASP A 815 3.96 -0.43 5.61
CA ASP A 815 3.25 -1.69 5.38
C ASP A 815 4.26 -2.82 5.08
N PRO A 816 4.21 -3.96 5.80
CA PRO A 816 5.18 -5.06 5.65
C PRO A 816 5.50 -5.46 4.20
N ASP A 817 4.50 -5.42 3.30
CA ASP A 817 4.65 -5.84 1.91
C ASP A 817 5.04 -4.69 0.95
N ALA A 818 5.20 -3.46 1.45
CA ALA A 818 5.46 -2.29 0.62
C ALA A 818 6.88 -2.27 0.05
N GLY A 819 7.89 -2.73 0.80
CA GLY A 819 9.30 -2.64 0.39
C GLY A 819 9.73 -1.19 0.20
N PHE A 820 9.81 -0.69 -1.05
CA PHE A 820 10.09 0.72 -1.38
C PHE A 820 8.93 1.38 -2.14
N GLN A 821 7.69 0.99 -1.83
CA GLN A 821 6.48 1.63 -2.35
C GLN A 821 6.15 2.92 -1.59
N LEU A 822 5.60 3.90 -2.30
CA LEU A 822 5.23 5.20 -1.72
C LEU A 822 4.15 5.04 -0.64
N ALA A 823 4.30 5.81 0.43
CA ALA A 823 3.26 5.98 1.44
C ALA A 823 2.06 6.77 0.88
N ASP A 824 0.91 6.68 1.56
CA ASP A 824 -0.22 7.57 1.28
C ASP A 824 0.27 9.02 1.36
N PRO A 825 0.11 9.83 0.29
CA PRO A 825 0.62 11.18 0.26
C PRO A 825 -0.02 12.10 1.31
N ARG A 826 -1.23 11.80 1.77
CA ARG A 826 -1.92 12.56 2.83
C ARG A 826 -1.28 12.31 4.21
N ALA A 827 -0.67 11.14 4.40
CA ALA A 827 0.04 10.78 5.63
C ALA A 827 1.53 11.17 5.58
N SER A 828 2.16 11.06 4.41
CA SER A 828 3.59 11.30 4.22
C SER A 828 3.94 12.76 3.92
N TRP A 829 2.97 13.68 3.97
CA TRP A 829 3.21 15.11 3.74
C TRP A 829 2.48 15.99 4.76
N ARG A 830 3.24 16.63 5.64
CA ARG A 830 2.72 17.49 6.71
C ARG A 830 3.51 18.80 6.81
N PRO A 831 3.17 19.82 6.01
CA PRO A 831 3.99 21.01 5.86
C PRO A 831 4.10 21.86 7.13
N LEU A 832 3.19 21.71 8.11
CA LEU A 832 3.23 22.45 9.36
C LEU A 832 3.94 21.71 10.52
N GLN A 833 4.43 20.49 10.29
CA GLN A 833 4.89 19.59 11.36
C GLN A 833 6.10 20.11 12.13
N SER A 834 6.96 20.95 11.52
CA SER A 834 8.18 21.45 12.16
C SER A 834 7.94 22.48 13.28
N TRP A 835 6.77 23.14 13.33
CA TRP A 835 6.43 24.07 14.43
C TRP A 835 5.02 23.91 15.00
N ARG A 836 4.19 23.03 14.43
CA ARG A 836 2.87 22.59 14.96
C ARG A 836 1.97 23.75 15.43
N PRO A 837 1.58 24.67 14.54
CA PRO A 837 0.70 25.79 14.90
C PRO A 837 -0.75 25.37 15.20
N LEU A 838 -1.14 24.16 14.78
CA LEU A 838 -2.47 23.59 14.96
C LEU A 838 -2.35 22.19 15.59
N PRO A 839 -3.36 21.75 16.38
CA PRO A 839 -3.41 20.38 16.85
C PRO A 839 -3.56 19.41 15.68
N SER A 840 -2.93 18.26 15.78
CA SER A 840 -2.88 17.23 14.76
C SER A 840 -3.68 15.99 15.14
N VAL A 841 -4.54 15.54 14.23
CA VAL A 841 -5.49 14.46 14.46
C VAL A 841 -5.29 13.34 13.44
N ILE A 842 -5.16 12.11 13.93
CA ILE A 842 -5.33 10.92 13.10
C ILE A 842 -6.72 10.36 13.35
N ALA A 843 -7.44 10.01 12.28
CA ALA A 843 -8.78 9.48 12.41
C ALA A 843 -8.96 8.19 11.60
N LEU A 844 -9.50 7.17 12.27
CA LEU A 844 -9.77 5.84 11.72
C LEU A 844 -11.29 5.66 11.63
N PRO A 845 -11.91 5.99 10.49
CA PRO A 845 -13.33 5.77 10.30
C PRO A 845 -13.64 4.26 10.17
N ALA A 846 -14.85 3.87 10.58
CA ALA A 846 -15.32 2.49 10.46
C ALA A 846 -15.68 2.11 9.02
N ASP A 847 -16.09 3.11 8.23
CA ASP A 847 -16.42 3.03 6.81
C ASP A 847 -16.10 4.37 6.12
N ILE A 848 -16.04 4.36 4.79
CA ILE A 848 -15.91 5.59 3.98
C ILE A 848 -17.25 6.08 3.44
N GLU A 849 -18.32 5.30 3.65
CA GLU A 849 -19.68 5.51 3.18
C GLU A 849 -20.64 5.24 4.35
N GLY A 850 -21.39 6.22 4.84
CA GLY A 850 -22.28 6.02 5.99
C GLY A 850 -21.74 6.63 7.29
N CYS A 851 -21.58 5.83 8.36
CA CYS A 851 -21.35 6.38 9.70
C CYS A 851 -19.97 7.03 9.84
N GLY A 852 -18.93 6.47 9.22
CA GLY A 852 -17.60 7.10 9.20
C GLY A 852 -17.58 8.38 8.40
N HIS A 853 -18.43 8.48 7.38
CA HIS A 853 -18.59 9.71 6.61
C HIS A 853 -19.05 10.89 7.48
N TYR A 854 -20.18 10.74 8.18
CA TYR A 854 -20.77 11.84 8.96
C TYR A 854 -20.09 12.06 10.32
N ARG A 855 -19.54 11.02 10.93
CA ARG A 855 -18.99 11.11 12.29
C ARG A 855 -17.51 11.46 12.32
N VAL A 856 -16.76 11.11 11.28
CA VAL A 856 -15.30 11.19 11.31
C VAL A 856 -14.76 12.00 10.13
N ILE A 857 -15.12 11.61 8.90
CA ILE A 857 -14.55 12.22 7.69
C ILE A 857 -14.98 13.69 7.56
N GLN A 858 -16.28 13.97 7.65
CA GLN A 858 -16.81 15.33 7.49
C GLN A 858 -16.45 16.28 8.64
N PRO A 859 -16.52 15.88 9.93
CA PRO A 859 -16.01 16.69 11.04
C PRO A 859 -14.52 17.01 10.92
N LEU A 860 -13.67 16.02 10.60
CA LEU A 860 -12.24 16.27 10.40
C LEU A 860 -11.99 17.24 9.23
N ARG A 861 -12.70 17.06 8.12
CA ARG A 861 -12.64 17.96 6.96
C ARG A 861 -13.02 19.39 7.35
N ALA A 862 -14.13 19.57 8.06
CA ALA A 862 -14.59 20.90 8.49
C ALA A 862 -13.59 21.58 9.44
N LEU A 863 -12.98 20.83 10.37
CA LEU A 863 -11.93 21.35 11.25
C LEU A 863 -10.70 21.81 10.48
N ARG A 864 -10.30 21.07 9.43
CA ARG A 864 -9.18 21.43 8.55
C ARG A 864 -9.47 22.68 7.72
N GLU A 865 -10.65 22.75 7.11
CA GLU A 865 -11.10 23.90 6.31
C GLU A 865 -11.22 25.18 7.16
N ALA A 866 -11.64 25.05 8.42
CA ALA A 866 -11.72 26.16 9.37
C ALA A 866 -10.38 26.52 10.05
N GLY A 867 -9.30 25.76 9.80
CA GLY A 867 -8.01 25.97 10.44
C GLY A 867 -7.98 25.75 11.95
N LEU A 868 -8.81 24.83 12.44
CA LEU A 868 -8.90 24.46 13.85
C LEU A 868 -8.04 23.25 14.22
N ALA A 869 -7.73 22.39 13.24
CA ALA A 869 -6.85 21.23 13.38
C ALA A 869 -6.26 20.82 12.02
N GLU A 870 -5.11 20.15 12.03
CA GLU A 870 -4.65 19.31 10.92
C GLU A 870 -5.13 17.87 11.12
N GLY A 871 -5.21 17.09 10.03
CA GLY A 871 -5.36 15.65 10.23
C GLY A 871 -5.40 14.78 9.00
N VAL A 872 -5.22 13.49 9.26
CA VAL A 872 -5.06 12.42 8.29
C VAL A 872 -6.08 11.31 8.57
N LEU A 873 -6.64 10.75 7.50
CA LEU A 873 -7.52 9.59 7.58
C LEU A 873 -6.71 8.33 7.32
N PHE A 874 -6.87 7.33 8.18
CA PHE A 874 -6.30 5.99 7.98
C PHE A 874 -7.41 4.98 7.86
N ASN A 875 -7.47 4.31 6.70
CA ASN A 875 -8.42 3.22 6.48
C ASN A 875 -7.77 1.91 6.90
N GLY A 876 -8.36 1.21 7.88
CA GLY A 876 -7.90 -0.12 8.30
C GLY A 876 -7.21 -0.14 9.66
N TYR A 877 -5.98 -0.66 9.68
CA TYR A 877 -5.17 -0.88 10.89
C TYR A 877 -4.00 0.11 10.92
N LEU A 878 -3.77 0.74 12.06
CA LEU A 878 -2.66 1.68 12.26
C LEU A 878 -1.60 1.01 13.15
N GLU A 879 -0.46 0.68 12.55
CA GLU A 879 0.69 0.14 13.27
C GLU A 879 1.30 1.18 14.22
N ILE A 880 1.92 0.69 15.30
CA ILE A 880 2.47 1.58 16.33
C ILE A 880 3.65 2.42 15.83
N ALA A 881 4.47 1.87 14.93
CA ALA A 881 5.58 2.59 14.29
C ALA A 881 5.08 3.75 13.42
N GLU A 882 4.00 3.54 12.66
CA GLU A 882 3.37 4.61 11.87
C GLU A 882 2.74 5.67 12.78
N LEU A 883 2.06 5.27 13.86
CA LEU A 883 1.53 6.25 14.83
C LEU A 883 2.65 7.09 15.46
N ALA A 884 3.78 6.46 15.82
CA ALA A 884 4.94 7.16 16.38
C ALA A 884 5.63 8.07 15.35
N ARG A 885 5.66 7.68 14.08
CA ARG A 885 6.16 8.51 12.96
C ARG A 885 5.32 9.78 12.79
N GLN A 886 4.01 9.63 12.87
CA GLN A 886 3.07 10.74 12.70
C GLN A 886 3.01 11.67 13.93
N ASP A 887 3.25 11.11 15.13
CA ASP A 887 3.24 11.79 16.44
C ASP A 887 2.07 12.79 16.62
N PRO A 888 0.80 12.33 16.47
CA PRO A 888 -0.36 13.18 16.54
C PRO A 888 -0.69 13.61 17.98
N ASP A 889 -1.45 14.71 18.10
CA ASP A 889 -1.98 15.18 19.38
C ASP A 889 -3.21 14.37 19.80
N ALA A 890 -4.03 13.91 18.84
CA ALA A 890 -5.19 13.05 19.10
C ALA A 890 -5.38 11.94 18.04
N VAL A 891 -5.97 10.82 18.47
CA VAL A 891 -6.37 9.68 17.62
C VAL A 891 -7.85 9.37 17.82
N ILE A 892 -8.63 9.45 16.74
CA ILE A 892 -10.06 9.14 16.73
C ILE A 892 -10.28 7.73 16.18
N LEU A 893 -10.88 6.88 17.01
CA LEU A 893 -11.04 5.45 16.77
C LEU A 893 -12.53 5.12 16.69
N GLN A 894 -13.08 5.08 15.47
CA GLN A 894 -14.49 4.75 15.31
C GLN A 894 -14.70 3.24 15.30
N ARG A 895 -15.62 2.76 16.14
CA ARG A 895 -16.15 1.39 16.09
C ARG A 895 -15.08 0.28 16.03
N GLN A 896 -13.99 0.43 16.79
CA GLN A 896 -12.89 -0.54 16.78
C GLN A 896 -13.31 -1.84 17.45
N VAL A 897 -13.73 -2.82 16.65
CA VAL A 897 -14.23 -4.12 17.10
C VAL A 897 -13.37 -5.27 16.55
N GLY A 898 -12.98 -6.21 17.41
CA GLY A 898 -12.12 -7.35 17.06
C GLY A 898 -10.76 -7.34 17.78
N GLU A 899 -10.17 -8.54 17.97
CA GLU A 899 -8.96 -8.69 18.79
C GLU A 899 -7.76 -7.93 18.23
N ALA A 900 -7.50 -7.97 16.92
CA ALA A 900 -6.38 -7.22 16.33
C ALA A 900 -6.48 -5.71 16.61
N ARG A 901 -7.67 -5.12 16.43
CA ARG A 901 -7.91 -3.68 16.69
C ARG A 901 -7.75 -3.34 18.18
N LEU A 902 -8.25 -4.19 19.07
CA LEU A 902 -8.07 -4.01 20.52
C LEU A 902 -6.60 -4.13 20.93
N GLU A 903 -5.85 -5.00 20.28
CA GLU A 903 -4.42 -5.16 20.52
C GLU A 903 -3.63 -3.93 20.06
N ALA A 904 -3.96 -3.38 18.88
CA ALA A 904 -3.48 -2.06 18.47
C ALA A 904 -3.79 -0.99 19.51
N MET A 905 -5.04 -0.89 19.98
CA MET A 905 -5.43 0.09 21.00
C MET A 905 -4.65 -0.08 22.31
N ARG A 906 -4.39 -1.32 22.73
CA ARG A 906 -3.56 -1.61 23.92
C ARG A 906 -2.14 -1.09 23.72
N ARG A 907 -1.51 -1.35 22.57
CA ARG A 907 -0.18 -0.83 22.21
C ARG A 907 -0.18 0.70 22.17
N MET A 908 -1.18 1.32 21.55
CA MET A 908 -1.34 2.78 21.52
C MET A 908 -1.43 3.38 22.92
N LYS A 909 -2.20 2.77 23.83
CA LYS A 909 -2.29 3.21 25.22
C LYS A 909 -0.95 3.11 25.95
N ALA A 910 -0.19 2.03 25.71
CA ALA A 910 1.08 1.79 26.38
C ALA A 910 2.22 2.68 25.85
N LEU A 911 2.26 2.95 24.55
CA LEU A 911 3.44 3.48 23.87
C LEU A 911 3.26 4.86 23.22
N SER A 912 2.02 5.34 23.03
CA SER A 912 1.76 6.64 22.43
C SER A 912 1.25 7.65 23.46
N ARG A 913 1.69 8.91 23.33
CA ARG A 913 1.21 10.05 24.12
C ARG A 913 -0.06 10.71 23.58
N ALA A 914 -0.51 10.34 22.38
CA ALA A 914 -1.67 10.97 21.74
C ALA A 914 -2.94 10.79 22.58
N PHE A 915 -3.84 11.78 22.57
CA PHE A 915 -5.15 11.68 23.23
C PHE A 915 -6.07 10.75 22.43
N LYS A 916 -6.55 9.65 23.02
CA LYS A 916 -7.36 8.64 22.32
C LYS A 916 -8.84 8.86 22.56
N VAL A 917 -9.58 8.91 21.46
CA VAL A 917 -11.05 9.07 21.47
C VAL A 917 -11.67 7.85 20.83
N TYR A 918 -12.55 7.16 21.56
CA TYR A 918 -13.41 6.14 20.97
C TYR A 918 -14.69 6.79 20.45
N GLU A 919 -15.04 6.56 19.19
CA GLU A 919 -16.22 7.13 18.53
C GLU A 919 -17.26 6.03 18.25
N LEU A 920 -18.53 6.29 18.59
CA LEU A 920 -19.64 5.38 18.33
C LEU A 920 -20.93 6.11 17.92
N ASP A 921 -21.46 5.72 16.75
CA ASP A 921 -22.69 6.30 16.18
C ASP A 921 -23.98 5.57 16.63
N ASP A 922 -23.91 4.26 16.85
CA ASP A 922 -25.09 3.39 17.05
C ASP A 922 -24.91 2.41 18.21
N TYR A 923 -26.04 1.96 18.79
CA TYR A 923 -26.04 0.97 19.87
C TYR A 923 -25.79 -0.45 19.33
N LEU A 924 -24.53 -0.85 19.25
CA LEU A 924 -24.14 -2.17 18.71
C LEU A 924 -24.59 -3.38 19.54
N PRO A 925 -24.70 -3.34 20.88
CA PRO A 925 -25.14 -4.50 21.64
C PRO A 925 -26.59 -4.88 21.31
N ASN A 926 -26.87 -6.19 21.23
CA ASN A 926 -28.23 -6.71 21.06
C ASN A 926 -28.99 -6.15 19.84
N LEU A 927 -28.34 -6.13 18.66
CA LEU A 927 -28.98 -5.69 17.42
C LEU A 927 -30.34 -6.41 17.16
N PRO A 928 -31.34 -5.70 16.60
CA PRO A 928 -32.62 -6.29 16.24
C PRO A 928 -32.48 -7.55 15.38
N LEU A 929 -33.40 -8.52 15.53
CA LEU A 929 -33.36 -9.82 14.84
C LEU A 929 -33.25 -9.69 13.31
N LYS A 930 -33.90 -8.67 12.73
CA LYS A 930 -33.96 -8.42 11.28
C LYS A 930 -32.89 -7.47 10.78
N ASN A 931 -31.94 -7.06 11.62
CA ASN A 931 -30.84 -6.21 11.21
C ASN A 931 -29.81 -7.04 10.41
N ALA A 932 -29.53 -6.64 9.18
CA ALA A 932 -28.62 -7.35 8.28
C ALA A 932 -27.21 -7.57 8.85
N HIS A 933 -26.73 -6.69 9.75
CA HIS A 933 -25.40 -6.79 10.34
C HIS A 933 -25.33 -7.71 11.56
N ARG A 934 -26.47 -8.17 12.09
CA ARG A 934 -26.51 -9.01 13.31
C ARG A 934 -25.71 -10.30 13.17
N ALA A 935 -25.79 -10.97 12.02
CA ALA A 935 -25.08 -12.23 11.78
C ALA A 935 -23.55 -12.05 11.75
N GLN A 936 -23.08 -10.84 11.45
CA GLN A 936 -21.67 -10.49 11.33
C GLN A 936 -21.09 -9.90 12.63
N MET A 937 -21.93 -9.55 13.61
CA MET A 937 -21.47 -8.99 14.88
C MET A 937 -21.02 -10.09 15.86
N PRO A 938 -19.89 -9.89 16.57
CA PRO A 938 -19.48 -10.78 17.65
C PRO A 938 -20.57 -10.93 18.72
N LYS A 939 -20.79 -12.17 19.19
CA LYS A 939 -21.80 -12.45 20.22
C LYS A 939 -21.52 -11.73 21.56
N ASP A 940 -20.28 -11.32 21.80
CA ASP A 940 -19.80 -10.63 23.00
C ASP A 940 -19.41 -9.16 22.73
N ILE A 941 -20.05 -8.52 21.76
CA ILE A 941 -19.77 -7.13 21.35
C ILE A 941 -19.69 -6.13 22.52
N LEU A 942 -20.54 -6.24 23.54
CA LEU A 942 -20.50 -5.36 24.71
C LEU A 942 -19.20 -5.52 25.51
N LYS A 943 -18.67 -6.74 25.62
CA LYS A 943 -17.40 -7.02 26.28
C LYS A 943 -16.23 -6.43 25.48
N THR A 944 -16.29 -6.55 24.16
CA THR A 944 -15.31 -5.96 23.23
C THR A 944 -15.28 -4.43 23.36
N VAL A 945 -16.45 -3.78 23.28
CA VAL A 945 -16.55 -2.32 23.46
C VAL A 945 -16.05 -1.90 24.83
N ARG A 946 -16.43 -2.59 25.91
CA ARG A 946 -15.94 -2.27 27.26
C ARG A 946 -14.41 -2.35 27.38
N ARG A 947 -13.76 -3.34 26.75
CA ARG A 947 -12.30 -3.43 26.72
C ARG A 947 -11.70 -2.23 26.00
N GLY A 948 -12.23 -1.88 24.82
CA GLY A 948 -11.79 -0.72 24.06
C GLY A 948 -11.96 0.60 24.82
N LEU A 949 -13.09 0.79 25.49
CA LEU A 949 -13.34 1.98 26.32
C LEU A 949 -12.35 2.09 27.48
N GLY A 950 -11.89 0.97 28.06
CA GLY A 950 -10.84 0.98 29.08
C GLY A 950 -9.45 1.39 28.57
N MET A 951 -9.29 1.58 27.24
CA MET A 951 -8.01 1.88 26.59
C MET A 951 -7.95 3.29 26.00
N VAL A 952 -9.02 4.09 26.11
CA VAL A 952 -9.08 5.45 25.57
C VAL A 952 -9.21 6.49 26.68
N ASP A 953 -8.98 7.76 26.33
CA ASP A 953 -9.08 8.89 27.26
C ASP A 953 -10.49 9.50 27.26
N ARG A 954 -11.23 9.34 26.16
CA ARG A 954 -12.59 9.88 25.99
C ARG A 954 -13.48 8.98 25.13
N PHE A 955 -14.76 8.93 25.48
CA PHE A 955 -15.78 8.28 24.68
C PHE A 955 -16.75 9.30 24.09
N VAL A 956 -16.86 9.34 22.76
CA VAL A 956 -17.75 10.26 22.03
C VAL A 956 -18.86 9.47 21.38
N VAL A 957 -20.11 9.90 21.62
CA VAL A 957 -21.32 9.29 21.07
C VAL A 957 -22.17 10.29 20.30
N SER A 958 -23.04 9.79 19.42
CA SER A 958 -23.88 10.63 18.55
C SER A 958 -25.13 11.20 19.24
N THR A 959 -25.58 10.62 20.36
CA THR A 959 -26.83 11.03 21.02
C THR A 959 -26.75 10.97 22.56
N PRO A 960 -27.58 11.75 23.27
CA PRO A 960 -27.73 11.61 24.72
C PRO A 960 -28.24 10.22 25.14
N ALA A 961 -29.11 9.60 24.34
CA ALA A 961 -29.61 8.26 24.60
C ALA A 961 -28.50 7.20 24.62
N LEU A 962 -27.52 7.30 23.71
CA LEU A 962 -26.32 6.47 23.75
C LEU A 962 -25.48 6.75 24.99
N ALA A 963 -25.28 8.02 25.34
CA ALA A 963 -24.52 8.38 26.54
C ALA A 963 -25.15 7.75 27.80
N ASP A 964 -26.48 7.78 27.92
CA ASP A 964 -27.22 7.12 28.99
C ASP A 964 -27.05 5.58 28.94
N ALA A 965 -27.15 4.98 27.76
CA ALA A 965 -27.05 3.51 27.59
C ALA A 965 -25.66 2.97 27.97
N PHE A 966 -24.61 3.78 27.81
CA PHE A 966 -23.24 3.45 28.18
C PHE A 966 -22.79 4.12 29.49
N ALA A 967 -23.71 4.75 30.24
CA ALA A 967 -23.39 5.39 31.50
C ALA A 967 -22.70 4.41 32.46
N GLY A 968 -21.61 4.85 33.08
CA GLY A 968 -20.80 4.03 33.98
C GLY A 968 -19.78 3.09 33.30
N LEU A 969 -19.71 3.06 31.97
CA LEU A 969 -18.66 2.31 31.25
C LEU A 969 -17.42 3.13 30.92
N HIS A 970 -17.51 4.46 30.99
CA HIS A 970 -16.38 5.37 30.82
C HIS A 970 -16.62 6.64 31.66
N SER A 971 -15.55 7.28 32.15
CA SER A 971 -15.64 8.45 33.04
C SER A 971 -15.86 9.78 32.31
N ASP A 972 -15.40 9.87 31.06
CA ASP A 972 -15.60 11.05 30.19
C ASP A 972 -16.39 10.62 28.94
N ILE A 973 -17.71 10.80 28.98
CA ILE A 973 -18.61 10.57 27.84
C ILE A 973 -19.08 11.93 27.33
N ARG A 974 -18.80 12.23 26.06
CA ARG A 974 -19.24 13.47 25.39
C ARG A 974 -20.25 13.14 24.30
N VAL A 975 -21.30 13.96 24.19
CA VAL A 975 -22.25 13.88 23.08
C VAL A 975 -21.81 14.88 22.02
N ALA A 976 -21.44 14.40 20.85
CA ALA A 976 -21.28 15.20 19.65
C ALA A 976 -22.42 14.78 18.72
N GLU A 977 -23.41 15.63 18.49
CA GLU A 977 -24.55 15.25 17.65
C GLU A 977 -24.21 15.31 16.15
N ASN A 978 -24.88 14.49 15.35
CA ASN A 978 -24.72 14.52 13.89
C ASN A 978 -25.12 15.89 13.32
N ARG A 979 -24.33 16.36 12.36
CA ARG A 979 -24.50 17.66 11.68
C ARG A 979 -24.26 17.47 10.18
N LEU A 980 -24.94 18.26 9.36
CA LEU A 980 -24.80 18.19 7.91
C LEU A 980 -23.67 19.10 7.42
N PRO A 981 -22.74 18.61 6.57
CA PRO A 981 -21.70 19.46 6.01
C PRO A 981 -22.29 20.49 5.02
N PRO A 982 -22.03 21.81 5.21
CA PRO A 982 -22.61 22.86 4.38
C PRO A 982 -22.38 22.69 2.88
N HIS A 983 -21.13 22.41 2.48
CA HIS A 983 -20.74 22.27 1.07
C HIS A 983 -21.53 21.20 0.30
N TRP A 984 -22.22 20.30 1.01
CA TRP A 984 -22.89 19.16 0.42
C TRP A 984 -24.42 19.29 0.43
N TRP A 985 -24.97 19.98 1.44
CA TRP A 985 -26.40 20.05 1.69
C TRP A 985 -27.01 21.43 1.45
N GLU A 986 -26.20 22.49 1.38
CA GLU A 986 -26.72 23.86 1.27
C GLU A 986 -27.22 24.19 -0.14
N HIS A 987 -26.52 23.72 -1.18
CA HIS A 987 -26.77 24.03 -2.58
C HIS A 987 -27.47 22.90 -3.35
N LEU A 988 -28.44 22.25 -2.72
CA LEU A 988 -29.25 21.23 -3.39
C LEU A 988 -30.17 21.86 -4.45
N PRO A 989 -30.50 21.11 -5.53
CA PRO A 989 -31.42 21.58 -6.56
C PRO A 989 -32.75 22.02 -5.95
N ALA A 990 -33.30 23.13 -6.45
CA ALA A 990 -34.63 23.55 -6.09
C ALA A 990 -35.65 22.49 -6.53
N ARG A 991 -36.64 22.23 -5.67
CA ARG A 991 -37.73 21.32 -5.98
C ARG A 991 -38.53 21.85 -7.17
N ALA A 992 -38.79 21.00 -8.17
CA ALA A 992 -39.56 21.39 -9.35
C ALA A 992 -41.05 21.56 -8.99
N GLU A 993 -41.71 22.55 -9.60
CA GLU A 993 -43.18 22.66 -9.51
C GLU A 993 -43.82 21.57 -10.39
N ARG A 994 -44.39 20.53 -9.77
CA ARG A 994 -45.15 19.51 -10.50
C ARG A 994 -46.51 20.05 -10.93
N GLN A 995 -46.78 20.02 -12.24
CA GLN A 995 -48.04 20.47 -12.84
C GLN A 995 -49.10 19.37 -13.00
N GLY A 996 -48.88 18.16 -12.45
CA GLY A 996 -49.84 17.05 -12.44
C GLY A 996 -49.26 15.70 -12.01
N GLY A 997 -50.14 14.71 -11.76
CA GLY A 997 -49.80 13.34 -11.31
C GLY A 997 -50.19 13.05 -9.85
N LYS A 998 -50.02 11.80 -9.40
CA LYS A 998 -50.23 11.44 -8.00
C LYS A 998 -49.11 12.03 -7.11
N PRO A 999 -49.40 12.37 -5.85
CA PRO A 999 -48.38 12.77 -4.88
C PRO A 999 -47.32 11.68 -4.72
N ARG A 1000 -46.04 12.06 -4.64
CA ARG A 1000 -44.90 11.14 -4.44
C ARG A 1000 -44.60 11.02 -2.96
N ILE A 1001 -44.80 9.83 -2.39
CA ILE A 1001 -44.43 9.54 -1.01
C ILE A 1001 -43.24 8.59 -1.03
N GLY A 1002 -42.22 8.87 -0.21
CA GLY A 1002 -41.03 8.05 -0.27
C GLY A 1002 -40.26 7.84 1.03
N TRP A 1003 -39.35 6.88 0.93
CA TRP A 1003 -38.41 6.48 1.96
C TRP A 1003 -37.02 6.28 1.35
N ALA A 1004 -35.99 6.52 2.14
CA ALA A 1004 -34.59 6.34 1.75
C ALA A 1004 -33.80 5.73 2.91
N GLY A 1005 -32.94 4.75 2.63
CA GLY A 1005 -32.09 4.11 3.62
C GLY A 1005 -31.46 2.80 3.15
N GLY A 1006 -30.59 2.23 3.99
CA GLY A 1006 -29.82 1.01 3.70
C GLY A 1006 -30.47 -0.29 4.19
N ALA A 1007 -29.81 -1.42 3.88
CA ALA A 1007 -30.27 -2.79 4.16
C ALA A 1007 -30.48 -3.14 5.65
N SER A 1008 -30.03 -2.29 6.58
CA SER A 1008 -30.22 -2.48 8.03
C SER A 1008 -31.64 -2.17 8.52
N HIS A 1009 -32.52 -1.65 7.65
CA HIS A 1009 -33.85 -1.13 8.00
C HIS A 1009 -35.03 -2.04 7.60
N THR A 1010 -34.80 -3.32 7.28
CA THR A 1010 -35.88 -4.23 6.86
C THR A 1010 -37.05 -4.29 7.86
N GLY A 1011 -36.77 -4.41 9.16
CA GLY A 1011 -37.81 -4.43 10.19
C GLY A 1011 -38.56 -3.09 10.30
N ASP A 1012 -37.86 -1.97 10.15
CA ASP A 1012 -38.44 -0.63 10.20
C ASP A 1012 -39.45 -0.42 9.05
N LEU A 1013 -39.15 -0.91 7.84
CA LEU A 1013 -40.02 -0.78 6.67
C LEU A 1013 -41.24 -1.71 6.69
N GLU A 1014 -41.14 -2.85 7.36
CA GLU A 1014 -42.29 -3.75 7.52
C GLU A 1014 -43.42 -3.10 8.33
N LEU A 1015 -43.13 -2.13 9.21
CA LEU A 1015 -44.13 -1.38 9.98
C LEU A 1015 -45.14 -0.64 9.10
N ILE A 1016 -44.68 -0.18 7.93
CA ILE A 1016 -45.51 0.58 6.99
C ILE A 1016 -45.93 -0.27 5.79
N ALA A 1017 -45.65 -1.57 5.78
CA ALA A 1017 -45.94 -2.41 4.62
C ALA A 1017 -47.43 -2.42 4.24
N ASP A 1018 -48.33 -2.51 5.23
CA ASP A 1018 -49.77 -2.47 4.97
C ASP A 1018 -50.28 -1.07 4.66
N VAL A 1019 -49.59 -0.02 5.16
CA VAL A 1019 -49.86 1.38 4.80
C VAL A 1019 -49.54 1.61 3.31
N VAL A 1020 -48.41 1.07 2.83
CA VAL A 1020 -47.99 1.12 1.43
C VAL A 1020 -49.01 0.45 0.51
N LYS A 1021 -49.48 -0.74 0.89
CA LYS A 1021 -50.51 -1.49 0.14
C LYS A 1021 -51.83 -0.73 0.04
N GLU A 1022 -52.31 -0.18 1.15
CA GLU A 1022 -53.57 0.57 1.22
C GLU A 1022 -53.55 1.80 0.29
N LEU A 1023 -52.46 2.58 0.34
CA LEU A 1023 -52.37 3.83 -0.39
C LEU A 1023 -51.80 3.68 -1.81
N ALA A 1024 -51.49 2.47 -2.28
CA ALA A 1024 -50.92 2.25 -3.62
C ALA A 1024 -51.79 2.81 -4.77
N GLY A 1025 -53.10 2.95 -4.54
CA GLY A 1025 -54.02 3.60 -5.47
C GLY A 1025 -53.99 5.13 -5.42
N GLU A 1026 -53.57 5.73 -4.31
CA GLU A 1026 -53.66 7.17 -4.01
C GLU A 1026 -52.36 7.93 -4.29
N VAL A 1027 -51.19 7.27 -4.19
CA VAL A 1027 -49.87 7.90 -4.29
C VAL A 1027 -48.88 7.12 -5.16
N ASP A 1028 -47.82 7.80 -5.60
CA ASP A 1028 -46.65 7.17 -6.23
C ASP A 1028 -45.60 6.86 -5.15
N TRP A 1029 -45.36 5.59 -4.88
CA TRP A 1029 -44.36 5.16 -3.89
C TRP A 1029 -42.94 5.20 -4.46
N VAL A 1030 -42.06 5.96 -3.79
CA VAL A 1030 -40.68 6.20 -4.19
C VAL A 1030 -39.71 5.68 -3.13
N PHE A 1031 -38.87 4.70 -3.46
CA PHE A 1031 -37.91 4.13 -2.52
C PHE A 1031 -36.48 4.33 -3.00
N MET A 1032 -35.57 4.63 -2.08
CA MET A 1032 -34.14 4.70 -2.35
C MET A 1032 -33.34 3.74 -1.46
N GLY A 1033 -32.41 3.00 -2.07
CA GLY A 1033 -31.49 2.09 -1.40
C GLY A 1033 -32.03 0.66 -1.26
N MET A 1034 -33.12 0.46 -0.52
CA MET A 1034 -33.76 -0.85 -0.37
C MET A 1034 -35.29 -0.76 -0.27
N TYR A 1035 -35.99 -1.88 -0.47
CA TYR A 1035 -37.38 -2.07 -0.08
C TYR A 1035 -37.65 -3.56 0.23
N PRO A 1036 -38.59 -3.91 1.13
CA PRO A 1036 -38.99 -5.30 1.36
C PRO A 1036 -39.61 -5.91 0.10
N PHE A 1037 -39.22 -7.13 -0.28
CA PHE A 1037 -39.69 -7.79 -1.50
C PHE A 1037 -41.24 -7.82 -1.62
N ALA A 1038 -41.94 -7.95 -0.49
CA ALA A 1038 -43.40 -7.93 -0.43
C ALA A 1038 -44.04 -6.62 -0.95
N LEU A 1039 -43.28 -5.53 -1.03
CA LEU A 1039 -43.76 -4.24 -1.53
C LEU A 1039 -43.49 -4.02 -3.01
N ARG A 1040 -42.75 -4.90 -3.69
CA ARG A 1040 -42.30 -4.73 -5.08
C ARG A 1040 -43.39 -4.27 -6.04
N GLN A 1041 -44.58 -4.88 -5.95
CA GLN A 1041 -45.71 -4.59 -6.84
C GLN A 1041 -46.36 -3.21 -6.61
N HIS A 1042 -46.02 -2.54 -5.51
CA HIS A 1042 -46.56 -1.23 -5.13
C HIS A 1042 -45.56 -0.08 -5.31
N ILE A 1043 -44.28 -0.40 -5.58
CA ILE A 1043 -43.23 0.62 -5.78
C ILE A 1043 -43.31 1.18 -7.19
N HIS A 1044 -43.47 2.50 -7.31
CA HIS A 1044 -43.57 3.20 -8.58
C HIS A 1044 -42.20 3.65 -9.09
N HIS A 1045 -41.32 4.07 -8.19
CA HIS A 1045 -39.94 4.42 -8.50
C HIS A 1045 -39.01 3.83 -7.45
N PHE A 1046 -37.95 3.16 -7.92
CA PHE A 1046 -36.87 2.69 -7.06
C PHE A 1046 -35.55 3.27 -7.55
N GLN A 1047 -34.87 3.99 -6.66
CA GLN A 1047 -33.52 4.48 -6.87
C GLN A 1047 -32.56 3.56 -6.10
N PRO A 1048 -31.67 2.81 -6.77
CA PRO A 1048 -30.63 2.06 -6.08
C PRO A 1048 -29.74 2.96 -5.22
N GLY A 1049 -29.02 2.38 -4.27
CA GLY A 1049 -27.98 3.09 -3.53
C GLY A 1049 -26.97 3.73 -4.50
N VAL A 1050 -26.59 4.97 -4.24
CA VAL A 1050 -25.60 5.72 -5.04
C VAL A 1050 -24.31 5.88 -4.24
N PRO A 1051 -23.16 6.08 -4.91
CA PRO A 1051 -21.93 6.48 -4.24
C PRO A 1051 -22.16 7.67 -3.32
N ILE A 1052 -21.50 7.66 -2.17
CA ILE A 1052 -21.77 8.59 -1.07
C ILE A 1052 -21.73 10.05 -1.54
N ASN A 1053 -20.77 10.46 -2.37
CA ASN A 1053 -20.63 11.80 -2.94
C ASN A 1053 -21.84 12.29 -3.75
N GLN A 1054 -22.62 11.39 -4.35
CA GLN A 1054 -23.83 11.70 -5.14
C GLN A 1054 -25.11 11.63 -4.30
N TYR A 1055 -25.03 11.14 -3.06
CA TYR A 1055 -26.19 10.85 -2.22
C TYR A 1055 -27.11 12.05 -1.98
N PRO A 1056 -26.63 13.25 -1.59
CA PRO A 1056 -27.52 14.38 -1.36
C PRO A 1056 -28.30 14.80 -2.62
N ALA A 1057 -27.62 14.81 -3.78
CA ALA A 1057 -28.24 15.16 -5.05
C ALA A 1057 -29.27 14.09 -5.48
N ALA A 1058 -28.94 12.81 -5.34
CA ALA A 1058 -29.86 11.71 -5.63
C ALA A 1058 -31.09 11.73 -4.72
N LEU A 1059 -30.91 12.04 -3.42
CA LEU A 1059 -32.00 12.16 -2.46
C LEU A 1059 -32.92 13.34 -2.80
N ALA A 1060 -32.34 14.49 -3.19
CA ALA A 1060 -33.09 15.65 -3.65
C ALA A 1060 -33.82 15.39 -4.99
N ALA A 1061 -33.24 14.57 -5.87
CA ALA A 1061 -33.82 14.20 -7.15
C ALA A 1061 -35.03 13.25 -7.05
N LEU A 1062 -35.28 12.66 -5.87
CA LEU A 1062 -36.49 11.85 -5.66
C LEU A 1062 -37.78 12.68 -5.79
N ASP A 1063 -37.69 13.99 -5.56
CA ASP A 1063 -38.78 14.96 -5.65
C ASP A 1063 -40.03 14.50 -4.88
N LEU A 1064 -39.86 14.27 -3.57
CA LEU A 1064 -40.93 13.76 -2.71
C LEU A 1064 -41.89 14.88 -2.28
N ASP A 1065 -43.19 14.60 -2.41
CA ASP A 1065 -44.25 15.40 -1.79
C ASP A 1065 -44.31 15.18 -0.28
N LEU A 1066 -43.94 13.99 0.19
CA LEU A 1066 -43.90 13.61 1.60
C LEU A 1066 -42.85 12.51 1.83
N ALA A 1067 -42.02 12.66 2.86
CA ALA A 1067 -41.07 11.63 3.27
C ALA A 1067 -41.54 10.92 4.54
N LEU A 1068 -41.33 9.60 4.61
CA LEU A 1068 -41.62 8.79 5.80
C LEU A 1068 -40.33 8.35 6.47
N ALA A 1069 -40.29 8.42 7.80
CA ALA A 1069 -39.19 7.92 8.63
C ALA A 1069 -39.70 6.94 9.69
N PRO A 1070 -40.08 5.71 9.31
CA PRO A 1070 -40.51 4.69 10.25
C PRO A 1070 -39.30 4.06 10.97
N VAL A 1071 -39.43 3.81 12.27
CA VAL A 1071 -38.50 3.01 13.07
C VAL A 1071 -39.24 2.19 14.12
N GLU A 1072 -38.82 0.95 14.35
CA GLU A 1072 -39.35 0.11 15.43
C GLU A 1072 -39.03 0.68 16.81
N GLN A 1073 -39.91 0.48 17.80
CA GLN A 1073 -39.61 0.83 19.20
C GLN A 1073 -38.71 -0.26 19.81
N ASN A 1074 -37.41 -0.02 19.83
CA ASN A 1074 -36.42 -0.85 20.50
C ASN A 1074 -35.23 0.02 20.93
N LEU A 1075 -34.41 -0.49 21.85
CA LEU A 1075 -33.28 0.27 22.41
C LEU A 1075 -32.28 0.74 21.33
N PHE A 1076 -32.05 -0.08 20.29
CA PHE A 1076 -31.19 0.28 19.17
C PHE A 1076 -31.69 1.54 18.46
N ASN A 1077 -32.97 1.57 18.10
CA ASN A 1077 -33.59 2.72 17.44
C ASN A 1077 -33.78 3.92 18.38
N GLU A 1078 -34.03 3.72 19.67
CA GLU A 1078 -34.07 4.82 20.65
C GLU A 1078 -32.73 5.54 20.80
N CYS A 1079 -31.63 4.81 20.58
CA CYS A 1079 -30.27 5.33 20.61
C CYS A 1079 -29.81 5.99 19.29
N LYS A 1080 -30.52 5.75 18.17
CA LYS A 1080 -30.17 6.31 16.85
C LYS A 1080 -30.19 7.83 16.86
N SER A 1081 -29.40 8.42 15.97
CA SER A 1081 -29.46 9.85 15.68
C SER A 1081 -30.69 10.23 14.83
N ASN A 1082 -31.00 11.53 14.81
CA ASN A 1082 -32.04 12.13 13.97
C ASN A 1082 -31.58 12.40 12.52
N LEU A 1083 -30.44 11.84 12.08
CA LEU A 1083 -29.79 12.16 10.80
C LEU A 1083 -30.75 12.07 9.60
N ARG A 1084 -31.62 11.06 9.57
CA ARG A 1084 -32.62 10.88 8.50
C ARG A 1084 -33.57 12.09 8.37
N LEU A 1085 -33.96 12.70 9.49
CA LEU A 1085 -34.80 13.90 9.50
C LEU A 1085 -34.03 15.12 8.97
N LEU A 1086 -32.73 15.20 9.28
CA LEU A 1086 -31.87 16.27 8.79
C LEU A 1086 -31.73 16.20 7.27
N GLU A 1087 -31.46 15.01 6.72
CA GLU A 1087 -31.31 14.78 5.28
C GLU A 1087 -32.59 15.14 4.51
N TYR A 1088 -33.75 14.68 4.98
CA TYR A 1088 -35.04 15.07 4.38
C TYR A 1088 -35.35 16.56 4.54
N GLY A 1089 -35.02 17.13 5.69
CA GLY A 1089 -35.18 18.54 5.97
C GLY A 1089 -34.35 19.40 5.03
N ALA A 1090 -33.10 19.05 4.78
CA ALA A 1090 -32.24 19.76 3.83
C ALA A 1090 -32.79 19.74 2.40
N CYS A 1091 -33.41 18.63 1.96
CA CYS A 1091 -34.15 18.56 0.70
C CYS A 1091 -35.45 19.38 0.70
N GLY A 1092 -35.95 19.80 1.86
CA GLY A 1092 -37.20 20.54 2.02
C GLY A 1092 -38.45 19.65 1.95
N TYR A 1093 -38.32 18.36 2.22
CA TYR A 1093 -39.47 17.45 2.27
C TYR A 1093 -40.19 17.59 3.62
N PRO A 1094 -41.53 17.67 3.64
CA PRO A 1094 -42.25 17.42 4.88
C PRO A 1094 -42.07 15.96 5.31
N VAL A 1095 -42.02 15.72 6.62
CA VAL A 1095 -41.72 14.41 7.20
C VAL A 1095 -42.79 13.95 8.18
N ILE A 1096 -43.23 12.70 8.02
CA ILE A 1096 -43.92 11.94 9.07
C ILE A 1096 -42.95 10.90 9.61
N ALA A 1097 -42.74 10.87 10.92
CA ALA A 1097 -41.79 9.99 11.58
C ALA A 1097 -42.44 9.23 12.74
N SER A 1098 -41.88 8.07 13.09
CA SER A 1098 -42.31 7.35 14.29
C SER A 1098 -42.07 8.19 15.54
N ASP A 1099 -43.02 8.18 16.47
CA ASP A 1099 -42.91 8.76 17.81
C ASP A 1099 -42.01 7.89 18.71
N VAL A 1100 -40.72 7.89 18.41
CA VAL A 1100 -39.64 7.17 19.11
C VAL A 1100 -38.61 8.19 19.58
N ARG A 1101 -37.92 7.91 20.69
CA ARG A 1101 -36.96 8.83 21.35
C ARG A 1101 -35.98 9.53 20.40
N CYS A 1102 -35.47 8.83 19.38
CA CYS A 1102 -34.51 9.37 18.41
C CYS A 1102 -35.06 10.48 17.50
N TYR A 1103 -36.38 10.57 17.34
CA TYR A 1103 -37.07 11.57 16.53
C TYR A 1103 -37.86 12.59 17.36
N GLN A 1104 -37.93 12.39 18.68
CA GLN A 1104 -38.46 13.40 19.60
C GLN A 1104 -37.45 14.53 19.75
N GLY A 1105 -37.87 15.77 19.50
CA GLY A 1105 -36.97 16.92 19.54
C GLY A 1105 -37.64 18.21 19.06
N THR A 1106 -36.80 19.17 18.64
CA THR A 1106 -37.23 20.51 18.23
C THR A 1106 -37.50 20.64 16.73
N LEU A 1107 -37.18 19.62 15.93
CA LEU A 1107 -37.42 19.63 14.48
C LEU A 1107 -38.93 19.60 14.17
N PRO A 1108 -39.44 20.46 13.28
CA PRO A 1108 -40.87 20.56 12.97
C PRO A 1108 -41.32 19.40 12.05
N VAL A 1109 -41.43 18.19 12.61
CA VAL A 1109 -41.91 16.98 11.92
C VAL A 1109 -43.25 16.51 12.52
N THR A 1110 -43.99 15.69 11.78
CA THR A 1110 -45.23 15.07 12.29
C THR A 1110 -44.89 13.72 12.92
N LEU A 1111 -45.00 13.60 14.25
CA LEU A 1111 -44.75 12.34 14.96
C LEU A 1111 -46.03 11.51 15.09
N VAL A 1112 -45.94 10.22 14.77
CA VAL A 1112 -47.05 9.28 14.88
C VAL A 1112 -46.66 8.03 15.66
N LYS A 1113 -47.60 7.51 16.44
CA LYS A 1113 -47.40 6.18 17.06
C LYS A 1113 -47.36 5.13 15.94
N ASN A 1114 -46.58 4.06 16.15
CA ASN A 1114 -46.44 2.95 15.18
C ASN A 1114 -47.70 2.07 15.11
N ARG A 1115 -48.85 2.66 14.80
CA ARG A 1115 -50.13 2.00 14.56
C ARG A 1115 -50.61 2.37 13.17
N TYR A 1116 -51.07 1.39 12.42
CA TYR A 1116 -51.55 1.55 11.04
C TYR A 1116 -52.47 2.78 10.84
N ARG A 1117 -53.45 2.99 11.74
CA ARG A 1117 -54.41 4.09 11.65
C ARG A 1117 -53.78 5.48 11.79
N ASP A 1118 -52.73 5.61 12.60
CA ASP A 1118 -52.08 6.91 12.84
C ASP A 1118 -51.22 7.30 11.62
N TRP A 1119 -50.51 6.33 11.02
CA TRP A 1119 -49.79 6.53 9.76
C TRP A 1119 -50.72 6.92 8.60
N ILE A 1120 -51.81 6.17 8.38
CA ILE A 1120 -52.79 6.50 7.33
C ILE A 1120 -53.42 7.88 7.56
N GLY A 1121 -53.81 8.18 8.80
CA GLY A 1121 -54.42 9.46 9.16
C GLY A 1121 -53.50 10.64 8.87
N ALA A 1122 -52.25 10.57 9.34
CA ALA A 1122 -51.27 11.63 9.12
C ALA A 1122 -50.91 11.77 7.62
N ILE A 1123 -50.75 10.67 6.89
CA ILE A 1123 -50.48 10.75 5.44
C ILE A 1123 -51.64 11.44 4.71
N ARG A 1124 -52.89 11.00 4.92
CA ARG A 1124 -54.06 11.61 4.26
C ARG A 1124 -54.26 13.08 4.66
N GLU A 1125 -53.90 13.48 5.89
CA GLU A 1125 -53.91 14.89 6.30
C GLU A 1125 -52.93 15.74 5.47
N HIS A 1126 -51.69 15.26 5.29
CA HIS A 1126 -50.70 15.97 4.46
C HIS A 1126 -51.08 15.97 2.97
N LEU A 1127 -51.74 14.92 2.48
CA LEU A 1127 -52.21 14.84 1.10
C LEU A 1127 -53.43 15.74 0.82
N ALA A 1128 -54.22 16.08 1.85
CA ALA A 1128 -55.39 16.95 1.70
C ALA A 1128 -55.02 18.40 1.41
N ASP A 1129 -53.83 18.85 1.83
CA ASP A 1129 -53.29 20.19 1.57
C ASP A 1129 -51.78 20.14 1.34
N LEU A 1130 -51.39 19.93 0.07
CA LEU A 1130 -50.00 19.83 -0.34
C LEU A 1130 -49.23 21.16 -0.19
N ASP A 1131 -49.90 22.30 -0.21
CA ASP A 1131 -49.25 23.60 -0.02
C ASP A 1131 -48.89 23.81 1.46
N ALA A 1132 -49.79 23.44 2.37
CA ALA A 1132 -49.47 23.38 3.80
C ALA A 1132 -48.36 22.36 4.11
N ALA A 1133 -48.37 21.19 3.45
CA ALA A 1133 -47.31 20.21 3.57
C ALA A 1133 -45.96 20.77 3.08
N ARG A 1134 -45.92 21.45 1.94
CA ARG A 1134 -44.72 22.14 1.43
C ARG A 1134 -44.21 23.21 2.41
N ALA A 1135 -45.10 23.97 3.02
CA ALA A 1135 -44.73 24.96 4.04
C ALA A 1135 -44.08 24.29 5.27
N LYS A 1136 -44.58 23.13 5.71
CA LYS A 1136 -43.95 22.32 6.77
C LYS A 1136 -42.55 21.85 6.36
N GLY A 1137 -42.37 21.38 5.13
CA GLY A 1137 -41.06 21.01 4.58
C GLY A 1137 -40.07 22.18 4.51
N ALA A 1138 -40.53 23.37 4.11
CA ALA A 1138 -39.73 24.59 4.10
C ALA A 1138 -39.30 25.03 5.51
N ALA A 1139 -40.21 24.94 6.49
CA ALA A 1139 -39.90 25.23 7.89
C ALA A 1139 -38.87 24.25 8.47
N LEU A 1140 -38.96 22.96 8.12
CA LEU A 1140 -37.97 21.96 8.50
C LEU A 1140 -36.60 22.26 7.89
N ARG A 1141 -36.55 22.63 6.60
CA ARG A 1141 -35.30 23.03 5.93
C ARG A 1141 -34.62 24.21 6.61
N GLU A 1142 -35.39 25.21 6.99
CA GLU A 1142 -34.87 26.39 7.69
C GLU A 1142 -34.33 26.03 9.08
N ALA A 1143 -35.03 25.17 9.83
CA ALA A 1143 -34.53 24.68 11.12
C ALA A 1143 -33.22 23.89 10.98
N VAL A 1144 -33.12 23.02 9.97
CA VAL A 1144 -31.88 22.25 9.69
C VAL A 1144 -30.73 23.18 9.32
N ARG A 1145 -30.95 24.14 8.41
CA ARG A 1145 -29.93 25.09 7.97
C ARG A 1145 -29.41 25.99 9.10
N ARG A 1146 -30.30 26.39 10.01
CA ARG A 1146 -29.92 27.26 11.13
C ARG A 1146 -29.20 26.50 12.24
N ASP A 1147 -29.69 25.34 12.64
CA ASP A 1147 -29.30 24.71 13.91
C ASP A 1147 -28.53 23.38 13.76
N TRP A 1148 -28.47 22.80 12.56
CA TRP A 1148 -27.94 21.44 12.33
C TRP A 1148 -26.83 21.35 11.28
N MET A 1149 -26.30 22.48 10.86
CA MET A 1149 -25.16 22.54 9.94
C MET A 1149 -23.83 22.43 10.70
N LEU A 1150 -22.86 21.75 10.09
CA LEU A 1150 -21.51 21.57 10.65
C LEU A 1150 -20.66 22.83 10.41
N SER A 1151 -20.97 23.90 11.14
CA SER A 1151 -20.30 25.20 11.05
C SER A 1151 -20.41 25.99 12.36
N GLY A 1152 -19.65 27.07 12.51
CA GLY A 1152 -19.69 27.96 13.67
C GLY A 1152 -19.51 27.22 15.00
N SER A 1153 -20.33 27.57 16.01
CA SER A 1153 -20.26 26.98 17.36
C SER A 1153 -20.49 25.47 17.40
N HIS A 1154 -21.17 24.89 16.42
CA HIS A 1154 -21.33 23.44 16.33
C HIS A 1154 -20.02 22.76 15.96
N LEU A 1155 -19.21 23.38 15.10
CA LEU A 1155 -17.88 22.89 14.77
C LEU A 1155 -16.93 23.01 15.97
N ASP A 1156 -17.03 24.09 16.75
CA ASP A 1156 -16.27 24.23 18.01
C ASP A 1156 -16.64 23.13 19.03
N SER A 1157 -17.91 22.75 19.08
CA SER A 1157 -18.37 21.64 19.95
C SER A 1157 -17.77 20.30 19.51
N TRP A 1158 -17.67 20.05 18.19
CA TRP A 1158 -16.99 18.88 17.65
C TRP A 1158 -15.49 18.88 17.95
N ARG A 1159 -14.83 20.04 17.82
CA ARG A 1159 -13.43 20.21 18.22
C ARG A 1159 -13.23 19.85 19.69
N ALA A 1160 -14.06 20.39 20.58
CA ALA A 1160 -13.99 20.15 22.02
C ALA A 1160 -14.30 18.68 22.38
N ALA A 1161 -15.13 17.98 21.61
CA ALA A 1161 -15.37 16.56 21.82
C ALA A 1161 -14.14 15.70 21.51
N TRP A 1162 -13.33 16.08 20.52
CA TRP A 1162 -12.20 15.28 20.03
C TRP A 1162 -10.85 15.62 20.65
N LEU A 1163 -10.64 16.87 21.00
CA LEU A 1163 -9.36 17.35 21.52
C LEU A 1163 -9.38 17.43 23.06
N PRO A 1164 -8.21 17.32 23.71
CA PRO A 1164 -8.11 17.59 25.14
C PRO A 1164 -8.58 19.02 25.48
N ASP A 1165 -9.10 19.18 26.70
CA ASP A 1165 -9.71 20.42 27.21
C ASP A 1165 -8.70 21.57 27.41
#